data_AF-A0A6P0MMX1-F1
#
_entry.id   AF-A0A6P0MMX1-F1
#
_cell.length_a   1.000
_cell.length_b   1.000
_cell.length_c   1.000
_cell.angle_alpha   90.00
_cell.angle_beta   90.00
_cell.angle_gamma   90.00
#
_symmetry.space_group_name_H-M   'P 1'
#
loop_
_entity.id
_entity.type
_entity.pdbx_description
1 polymer ?
#
loop_
_entity_poly.entity_id
_entity_poly.type
_entity_poly.pdbx_seq_one_letter_code
_entity_poly.pdbx_strand_id
1 'polypeptide(L)'
;SGLTYSITGGADSALFSIDSDTGVVTFNAAPDFEAPSDANADNDYNLQVTVTDSGGLTDVQNIVVSVTDEVEVAPPDAVNDAFDVTGNIGIDVGITGSILNNDTNTGALTGVFFGATAGTAGDNAANGSNMITTSNGGVVLLNADGTFTYDPAAGFDGTDSFFYTLSNAGGSDVAEVEFTVDDVIWFIDNSAAGSTNEGTLDNPFTSLAAFDTANDGVGNNPEAGDNIFLYSGSGNYTGGVTLLDNQTLIGQGATGTSLEALLGITLAPFSSSSLPSIGGTDPVITNASGDGITLASGNTIRGLNIDNTSGDGISGTNVSDIAISEVDISNTGVHGIDLNTVTNFTYEDSEIIEAGNGNAENSIHIRNLFGTNLIEDVRLDEINENGIDILNNTTDDGTTDSLTIRRLDVEEHSGNFGEDGIFAQANGTSNFTLLIDDSNFDINEDGSVGVSVNSNNTATLDLTIQDSTFNAGDAFGAGSIVVNNANNSNATVVIYGNDINNSNGNSINVLNNDNATSVTTISNNDIDGDSTDNGGIGIRVLQDVNGSQTVLIDNNTIDNHFFTAIQLIARDGNGVLNATVTNNTNLTEPLFGFEAGLGVLAEDNNTLNANISGNNFTGVFFDDINLTANNSSTLNITQTSAANLSALNNGDSVATSGSVNFNQPAPPTP
;
A
#
# COMPACT_ATOMS: atom_id res chain seq x y z
N SER A 1 108.55 2.50 -0.41
CA SER A 1 108.01 3.84 -0.11
C SER A 1 106.53 3.67 0.14
N GLY A 2 106.11 3.83 1.40
CA GLY A 2 104.70 3.81 1.77
C GLY A 2 104.38 5.14 2.43
N LEU A 3 103.27 5.76 2.05
CA LEU A 3 102.68 6.88 2.76
C LEU A 3 101.68 6.29 3.76
N THR A 4 101.55 6.90 4.93
CA THR A 4 100.54 6.53 5.94
C THR A 4 99.64 7.71 6.21
N TYR A 5 98.32 7.50 6.17
CA TYR A 5 97.30 8.53 6.34
C TYR A 5 96.59 8.38 7.68
N SER A 6 96.23 9.50 8.31
CA SER A 6 95.48 9.52 9.57
C SER A 6 94.61 10.78 9.65
N ILE A 7 93.44 10.68 10.29
CA ILE A 7 92.64 11.84 10.67
C ILE A 7 93.19 12.36 12.00
N THR A 8 93.58 13.63 12.02
CA THR A 8 94.37 14.24 13.11
C THR A 8 93.72 15.46 13.74
N GLY A 9 92.60 15.92 13.19
CA GLY A 9 91.84 17.05 13.73
C GLY A 9 90.67 17.42 12.83
N GLY A 10 90.12 18.62 13.03
CA GLY A 10 88.87 19.09 12.42
C GLY A 10 87.69 18.93 13.37
N ALA A 11 86.67 19.76 13.21
CA ALA A 11 85.52 19.78 14.11
C ALA A 11 84.74 18.46 14.06
N ASP A 12 84.72 17.82 12.89
CA ASP A 12 83.88 16.65 12.58
C ASP A 12 84.68 15.36 12.51
N SER A 13 85.94 15.38 12.97
CA SER A 13 86.90 14.29 12.79
C SER A 13 86.42 12.94 13.35
N ALA A 14 85.57 12.95 14.37
CA ALA A 14 85.02 11.75 15.00
C ALA A 14 83.95 11.05 14.13
N LEU A 15 83.41 11.73 13.12
CA LEU A 15 82.39 11.20 12.21
C LEU A 15 83.01 10.43 11.03
N PHE A 16 84.33 10.42 10.91
CA PHE A 16 85.04 9.79 9.81
C PHE A 16 86.05 8.74 10.28
N SER A 17 86.31 7.78 9.40
CA SER A 17 87.45 6.88 9.44
C SER A 17 88.33 7.11 8.21
N ILE A 18 89.62 6.79 8.30
CA ILE A 18 90.52 6.83 7.14
C ILE A 18 91.32 5.54 7.05
N ASP A 19 91.41 4.98 5.85
CA ASP A 19 92.30 3.87 5.57
C ASP A 19 93.75 4.38 5.55
N SER A 20 94.59 3.79 6.41
CA SER A 20 95.93 4.31 6.64
C SER A 20 96.90 4.10 5.47
N ASP A 21 96.63 3.17 4.57
CA ASP A 21 97.53 2.84 3.45
C ASP A 21 97.12 3.54 2.15
N THR A 22 95.83 3.84 2.01
CA THR A 22 95.24 4.40 0.79
C THR A 22 94.77 5.85 0.94
N GLY A 23 94.53 6.32 2.17
CA GLY A 23 94.02 7.66 2.44
C GLY A 23 92.53 7.85 2.14
N VAL A 24 91.79 6.78 1.87
CA VAL A 24 90.34 6.84 1.65
C VAL A 24 89.65 7.22 2.96
N VAL A 25 88.96 8.36 2.95
CA VAL A 25 88.12 8.85 4.04
C VAL A 25 86.71 8.31 3.87
N THR A 26 86.06 7.86 4.94
CA THR A 26 84.69 7.33 4.92
C THR A 26 83.92 7.82 6.13
N PHE A 27 82.66 8.20 5.93
CA PHE A 27 81.75 8.48 7.04
C PHE A 27 81.52 7.22 7.90
N ASN A 28 81.47 7.38 9.21
CA ASN A 28 81.15 6.31 10.15
C ASN A 28 79.64 5.98 10.16
N ALA A 29 78.79 6.96 9.82
CA ALA A 29 77.35 6.83 9.58
C ALA A 29 76.98 7.69 8.37
N ALA A 30 76.06 7.25 7.52
CA ALA A 30 75.64 8.03 6.35
C ALA A 30 75.14 9.42 6.77
N PRO A 31 75.56 10.50 6.08
CA PRO A 31 75.06 11.84 6.36
C PRO A 31 73.60 11.99 5.88
N ASP A 32 72.86 12.86 6.57
CA ASP A 32 71.48 13.27 6.29
C ASP A 32 71.50 14.80 6.22
N PHE A 33 71.02 15.39 5.13
CA PHE A 33 71.11 16.84 4.89
C PHE A 33 70.14 17.63 5.79
N GLU A 34 68.96 17.05 6.04
CA GLU A 34 67.87 17.60 6.85
C GLU A 34 68.17 17.47 8.35
N ALA A 35 69.00 16.50 8.73
CA ALA A 35 69.48 16.27 10.09
C ALA A 35 71.02 16.21 10.16
N PRO A 36 71.72 17.32 9.87
CA PRO A 36 73.17 17.31 9.74
C PRO A 36 73.82 17.07 11.10
N SER A 37 74.82 16.20 11.12
CA SER A 37 75.52 15.76 12.33
C SER A 37 76.86 16.46 12.55
N ASP A 38 77.25 17.36 11.64
CA ASP A 38 78.42 18.20 11.80
C ASP A 38 78.27 19.13 13.01
N ALA A 39 79.40 19.62 13.51
CA ALA A 39 79.47 20.36 14.76
C ALA A 39 78.65 21.66 14.77
N ASN A 40 78.37 22.24 13.60
CA ASN A 40 77.65 23.49 13.43
C ASN A 40 76.36 23.38 12.62
N ALA A 41 75.97 22.17 12.22
CA ALA A 41 74.75 21.84 11.48
C ALA A 41 74.62 22.62 10.15
N ASP A 42 75.72 22.84 9.43
CA ASP A 42 75.73 23.58 8.16
C ASP A 42 75.96 22.71 6.91
N ASN A 43 76.00 21.38 7.08
CA ASN A 43 76.25 20.38 6.02
C ASN A 43 77.68 20.39 5.42
N ASP A 44 78.59 21.19 5.96
CA ASP A 44 80.01 21.20 5.59
C ASP A 44 80.86 20.53 6.67
N TYR A 45 81.23 19.26 6.44
CA TYR A 45 81.97 18.46 7.42
C TYR A 45 83.49 18.70 7.31
N ASN A 46 84.09 19.24 8.36
CA ASN A 46 85.47 19.70 8.41
C ASN A 46 86.42 18.70 9.11
N LEU A 47 87.39 18.14 8.37
CA LEU A 47 88.43 17.25 8.92
C LEU A 47 89.86 17.69 8.52
N GLN A 48 90.85 17.29 9.32
CA GLN A 48 92.28 17.45 9.05
C GLN A 48 92.93 16.08 8.86
N VAL A 49 93.38 15.82 7.65
CA VAL A 49 94.11 14.58 7.31
C VAL A 49 95.61 14.86 7.31
N THR A 50 96.35 14.06 8.08
CA THR A 50 97.81 14.06 8.06
C THR A 50 98.31 12.89 7.23
N VAL A 51 99.17 13.16 6.25
CA VAL A 51 99.95 12.16 5.52
C VAL A 51 101.38 12.13 6.07
N THR A 52 101.91 10.94 6.31
CA THR A 52 103.28 10.72 6.81
C THR A 52 104.07 9.88 5.82
N ASP A 53 105.27 10.32 5.44
CA ASP A 53 106.16 9.53 4.59
C ASP A 53 106.96 8.48 5.38
N SER A 54 107.67 7.59 4.67
CA SER A 54 108.49 6.55 5.31
C SER A 54 109.68 7.08 6.12
N GLY A 55 110.00 8.38 6.01
CA GLY A 55 111.00 9.08 6.81
C GLY A 55 110.43 9.78 8.05
N GLY A 56 109.11 9.74 8.25
CA GLY A 56 108.41 10.37 9.36
C GLY A 56 108.08 11.85 9.16
N LEU A 57 108.24 12.38 7.94
CA LEU A 57 107.82 13.74 7.60
C LEU A 57 106.30 13.76 7.39
N THR A 58 105.64 14.79 7.91
CA THR A 58 104.17 14.92 7.89
C THR A 58 103.73 16.17 7.13
N ASP A 59 102.61 16.07 6.42
CA ASP A 59 101.86 17.23 5.90
C ASP A 59 100.39 17.11 6.29
N VAL A 60 99.74 18.25 6.57
CA VAL A 60 98.37 18.31 7.08
C VAL A 60 97.50 19.11 6.12
N GLN A 61 96.39 18.51 5.68
CA GLN A 61 95.41 19.15 4.81
C GLN A 61 94.07 19.30 5.53
N ASN A 62 93.52 20.51 5.52
CA ASN A 62 92.12 20.76 5.85
C ASN A 62 91.24 20.29 4.67
N ILE A 63 90.26 19.44 4.95
CA ILE A 63 89.30 18.91 3.99
C ILE A 63 87.91 19.30 4.47
N VAL A 64 87.09 19.79 3.55
CA VAL A 64 85.66 20.01 3.75
C VAL A 64 84.91 19.01 2.87
N VAL A 65 84.01 18.25 3.47
CA VAL A 65 83.09 17.34 2.78
C VAL A 65 81.70 17.95 2.88
N SER A 66 81.27 18.60 1.81
CA SER A 66 79.93 19.19 1.71
C SER A 66 78.91 18.12 1.34
N VAL A 67 77.87 17.96 2.15
CA VAL A 67 76.70 17.15 1.84
C VAL A 67 75.72 18.02 1.06
N THR A 68 75.23 17.52 -0.06
CA THR A 68 74.25 18.24 -0.89
C THR A 68 72.84 17.77 -0.56
N ASP A 69 71.92 18.72 -0.50
CA ASP A 69 70.47 18.50 -0.42
C ASP A 69 70.01 17.68 -1.62
N GLU A 70 69.26 16.61 -1.36
CA GLU A 70 68.54 15.85 -2.36
C GLU A 70 67.07 15.85 -1.95
N VAL A 71 66.15 16.11 -2.88
CA VAL A 71 64.72 16.11 -2.53
C VAL A 71 64.26 14.67 -2.25
N GLU A 72 63.99 14.33 -0.99
CA GLU A 72 63.35 13.07 -0.66
C GLU A 72 61.89 13.07 -1.07
N VAL A 73 61.48 12.01 -1.75
CA VAL A 73 60.08 11.72 -2.00
C VAL A 73 59.55 10.95 -0.79
N ALA A 74 58.60 11.51 -0.05
CA ALA A 74 57.87 10.74 0.97
C ALA A 74 56.92 9.74 0.29
N PRO A 75 56.58 8.60 0.94
CA PRO A 75 55.50 7.74 0.48
C PRO A 75 54.20 8.55 0.28
N PRO A 76 53.31 8.11 -0.63
CA PRO A 76 51.95 8.67 -0.69
C PRO A 76 51.22 8.45 0.65
N ASP A 77 50.21 9.28 0.91
CA ASP A 77 49.24 9.14 2.00
C ASP A 77 47.89 8.84 1.35
N ALA A 78 47.49 7.57 1.39
CA ALA A 78 46.25 7.09 0.80
C ALA A 78 45.15 7.09 1.89
N VAL A 79 44.00 7.70 1.60
CA VAL A 79 42.94 7.94 2.58
C VAL A 79 41.72 7.10 2.23
N ASN A 80 41.11 6.47 3.24
CA ASN A 80 39.91 5.65 3.02
C ASN A 80 38.74 6.48 2.48
N ASP A 81 37.94 5.84 1.63
CA ASP A 81 36.75 6.39 0.98
C ASP A 81 35.50 5.60 1.37
N ALA A 82 34.34 6.24 1.26
CA ALA A 82 33.05 5.61 1.53
C ALA A 82 32.00 6.09 0.53
N PHE A 83 31.16 5.17 0.06
CA PHE A 83 30.06 5.43 -0.86
C PHE A 83 28.80 4.67 -0.44
N ASP A 84 27.65 5.34 -0.53
CA ASP A 84 26.36 4.69 -0.42
C ASP A 84 25.99 4.08 -1.79
N VAL A 85 25.27 2.96 -1.79
CA VAL A 85 24.86 2.24 -3.00
C VAL A 85 23.43 1.72 -2.80
N THR A 86 22.56 1.91 -3.79
CA THR A 86 21.23 1.29 -3.78
C THR A 86 21.36 -0.15 -4.29
N GLY A 87 20.82 -1.12 -3.55
CA GLY A 87 20.91 -2.54 -3.89
C GLY A 87 20.41 -2.83 -5.31
N ASN A 88 21.05 -3.77 -6.00
CA ASN A 88 20.75 -4.14 -7.39
C ASN A 88 20.94 -3.04 -8.44
N ILE A 89 21.57 -1.92 -8.08
CA ILE A 89 21.88 -0.80 -8.97
C ILE A 89 23.37 -0.44 -8.82
N GLY A 90 24.11 -0.48 -9.91
CA GLY A 90 25.51 -0.08 -9.91
C GLY A 90 25.72 1.43 -9.71
N ILE A 91 26.95 1.82 -9.42
CA ILE A 91 27.41 3.22 -9.40
C ILE A 91 28.52 3.44 -10.45
N ASP A 92 28.57 4.64 -11.03
CA ASP A 92 29.65 5.13 -11.90
C ASP A 92 30.23 6.42 -11.31
N VAL A 93 31.31 6.26 -10.55
CA VAL A 93 31.97 7.34 -9.82
C VAL A 93 32.93 8.06 -10.73
N GLY A 94 32.47 9.18 -11.29
CA GLY A 94 33.28 10.08 -12.11
C GLY A 94 34.33 10.87 -11.33
N ILE A 95 35.09 11.71 -12.03
CA ILE A 95 36.28 12.39 -11.49
C ILE A 95 36.03 13.25 -10.24
N THR A 96 34.82 13.79 -10.09
CA THR A 96 34.42 14.57 -8.90
C THR A 96 34.32 13.73 -7.63
N GLY A 97 34.10 12.42 -7.76
CA GLY A 97 34.09 11.45 -6.67
C GLY A 97 35.31 10.53 -6.68
N SER A 98 36.34 10.83 -7.49
CA SER A 98 37.56 10.01 -7.54
C SER A 98 38.15 9.78 -6.15
N ILE A 99 38.51 8.53 -5.89
CA ILE A 99 39.16 8.07 -4.64
C ILE A 99 40.54 8.71 -4.43
N LEU A 100 41.09 9.40 -5.44
CA LEU A 100 42.39 10.07 -5.34
C LEU A 100 42.27 11.53 -4.87
N ASN A 101 41.05 12.04 -4.68
CA ASN A 101 40.83 13.47 -4.41
C ASN A 101 41.21 13.89 -2.98
N ASN A 102 41.17 12.95 -2.03
CA ASN A 102 41.53 13.12 -0.62
C ASN A 102 42.99 12.70 -0.32
N ASP A 103 43.68 12.08 -1.27
CA ASP A 103 45.05 11.60 -1.12
C ASP A 103 46.11 12.69 -1.25
N THR A 104 47.28 12.46 -0.63
CA THR A 104 48.44 13.33 -0.83
C THR A 104 49.69 12.57 -1.28
N ASN A 105 50.53 13.23 -2.10
CA ASN A 105 51.73 12.63 -2.65
C ASN A 105 52.77 13.70 -3.00
N THR A 106 54.01 13.53 -2.55
CA THR A 106 55.12 14.49 -2.75
C THR A 106 55.99 14.19 -3.99
N GLY A 107 55.62 13.22 -4.83
CA GLY A 107 56.36 12.84 -6.04
C GLY A 107 55.46 12.40 -7.20
N ALA A 108 56.03 11.88 -8.29
CA ALA A 108 55.23 11.25 -9.34
C ALA A 108 54.77 9.85 -8.88
N LEU A 109 53.48 9.55 -9.00
CA LEU A 109 53.00 8.19 -8.77
C LEU A 109 53.64 7.25 -9.80
N THR A 110 54.23 6.18 -9.30
CA THR A 110 54.76 5.08 -10.11
C THR A 110 53.72 4.01 -10.38
N GLY A 111 52.59 4.02 -9.65
CA GLY A 111 51.44 3.17 -9.92
C GLY A 111 50.27 3.41 -8.97
N VAL A 112 49.09 3.05 -9.46
CA VAL A 112 47.85 2.87 -8.69
C VAL A 112 47.45 1.41 -8.88
N PHE A 113 47.40 0.66 -7.79
CA PHE A 113 47.09 -0.77 -7.81
C PHE A 113 45.91 -1.08 -6.91
N PHE A 114 45.31 -2.26 -7.07
CA PHE A 114 44.12 -2.63 -6.32
C PHE A 114 43.97 -4.13 -6.08
N GLY A 115 43.07 -4.47 -5.15
CA GLY A 115 42.67 -5.83 -4.84
C GLY A 115 41.47 -5.91 -3.88
N ALA A 116 40.86 -7.09 -3.79
CA ALA A 116 39.69 -7.33 -2.93
C ALA A 116 39.98 -7.29 -1.42
N THR A 117 41.26 -7.36 -1.01
CA THR A 117 41.70 -7.30 0.39
C THR A 117 42.94 -6.43 0.50
N ALA A 118 43.22 -5.88 1.68
CA ALA A 118 44.44 -5.10 1.92
C ALA A 118 45.73 -5.84 1.51
N GLY A 119 45.78 -7.17 1.69
CA GLY A 119 46.94 -7.99 1.33
C GLY A 119 47.13 -8.20 -0.18
N THR A 120 46.07 -8.02 -0.97
CA THR A 120 46.06 -8.15 -2.42
C THR A 120 46.00 -6.80 -3.14
N ALA A 121 46.04 -5.69 -2.39
CA ALA A 121 45.90 -4.32 -2.89
C ALA A 121 47.03 -3.85 -3.85
N GLY A 122 47.94 -4.74 -4.27
CA GLY A 122 49.00 -4.47 -5.24
C GLY A 122 48.95 -5.37 -6.48
N ASP A 123 47.94 -6.23 -6.61
CA ASP A 123 47.95 -7.34 -7.57
C ASP A 123 47.63 -6.90 -9.00
N ASN A 124 46.82 -5.84 -9.16
CA ASN A 124 46.35 -5.37 -10.45
C ASN A 124 46.57 -3.86 -10.61
N ALA A 125 47.12 -3.43 -11.74
CA ALA A 125 47.29 -2.02 -12.03
C ALA A 125 45.98 -1.37 -12.52
N ALA A 126 45.69 -0.13 -12.15
CA ALA A 126 44.51 0.56 -12.66
C ALA A 126 44.64 0.89 -14.15
N ASN A 127 43.64 0.51 -14.96
CA ASN A 127 43.64 0.73 -16.41
C ASN A 127 42.25 0.76 -17.08
N GLY A 128 41.15 0.77 -16.32
CA GLY A 128 39.79 0.83 -16.87
C GLY A 128 39.29 -0.44 -17.57
N SER A 129 40.07 -1.51 -17.58
CA SER A 129 39.64 -2.84 -18.08
C SER A 129 39.85 -3.95 -17.05
N ASN A 130 40.48 -3.63 -15.93
CA ASN A 130 40.77 -4.60 -14.87
C ASN A 130 39.59 -4.65 -13.88
N MET A 131 39.07 -5.85 -13.69
CA MET A 131 37.90 -6.13 -12.87
C MET A 131 38.32 -6.83 -11.57
N ILE A 132 37.73 -6.43 -10.46
CA ILE A 132 37.84 -7.11 -9.15
C ILE A 132 36.47 -7.66 -8.80
N THR A 133 36.44 -8.86 -8.23
CA THR A 133 35.29 -9.30 -7.42
C THR A 133 35.62 -9.04 -5.96
N THR A 134 34.81 -8.23 -5.29
CA THR A 134 34.96 -7.87 -3.87
C THR A 134 34.68 -9.08 -2.97
N SER A 135 34.88 -8.89 -1.66
CA SER A 135 34.71 -9.99 -0.69
C SER A 135 33.27 -10.48 -0.60
N ASN A 136 32.30 -9.61 -0.87
CA ASN A 136 30.86 -9.95 -0.88
C ASN A 136 30.28 -10.09 -2.30
N GLY A 137 31.14 -10.24 -3.31
CA GLY A 137 30.75 -10.67 -4.65
C GLY A 137 30.40 -9.55 -5.64
N GLY A 138 30.42 -8.29 -5.21
CA GLY A 138 30.29 -7.14 -6.10
C GLY A 138 31.48 -7.01 -7.05
N VAL A 139 31.31 -6.23 -8.12
CA VAL A 139 32.27 -6.13 -9.22
C VAL A 139 32.74 -4.69 -9.38
N VAL A 140 34.05 -4.46 -9.25
CA VAL A 140 34.67 -3.13 -9.40
C VAL A 140 35.49 -3.06 -10.70
N LEU A 141 35.34 -1.97 -11.46
CA LEU A 141 36.21 -1.61 -12.58
C LEU A 141 36.87 -0.25 -12.31
N LEU A 142 38.17 -0.25 -12.01
CA LEU A 142 38.91 0.95 -11.60
C LEU A 142 39.78 1.53 -12.73
N ASN A 143 39.72 2.85 -12.91
CA ASN A 143 40.56 3.64 -13.81
C ASN A 143 41.78 4.23 -13.08
N ALA A 144 42.83 4.55 -13.86
CA ALA A 144 44.06 5.11 -13.31
C ALA A 144 43.93 6.52 -12.70
N ASP A 145 42.82 7.21 -12.99
CA ASP A 145 42.48 8.52 -12.43
C ASP A 145 41.62 8.44 -11.16
N GLY A 146 41.41 7.23 -10.62
CA GLY A 146 40.63 6.99 -9.40
C GLY A 146 39.12 6.97 -9.60
N THR A 147 38.64 7.11 -10.85
CA THR A 147 37.24 6.85 -11.18
C THR A 147 36.97 5.36 -11.27
N PHE A 148 35.77 4.91 -10.91
CA PHE A 148 35.43 3.49 -10.96
C PHE A 148 33.93 3.26 -11.16
N THR A 149 33.60 2.06 -11.64
CA THR A 149 32.25 1.52 -11.50
C THR A 149 32.23 0.44 -10.43
N TYR A 150 31.12 0.33 -9.71
CA TYR A 150 30.84 -0.77 -8.80
C TYR A 150 29.42 -1.29 -9.04
N ASP A 151 29.29 -2.59 -9.24
CA ASP A 151 28.01 -3.29 -9.34
C ASP A 151 27.89 -4.25 -8.14
N PRO A 152 26.95 -4.03 -7.19
CA PRO A 152 26.79 -4.93 -6.06
C PRO A 152 26.38 -6.33 -6.52
N ALA A 153 26.67 -7.36 -5.72
CA ALA A 153 26.11 -8.68 -5.99
C ALA A 153 24.57 -8.60 -5.91
N ALA A 154 23.87 -9.29 -6.81
CA ALA A 154 22.41 -9.33 -6.80
C ALA A 154 21.87 -9.72 -5.41
N GLY A 155 20.90 -8.95 -4.92
CA GLY A 155 20.25 -9.06 -3.62
C GLY A 155 21.15 -8.88 -2.40
N PHE A 156 22.34 -8.29 -2.57
CA PHE A 156 23.21 -7.99 -1.43
C PHE A 156 22.76 -6.70 -0.72
N ASP A 157 22.57 -6.81 0.59
CA ASP A 157 22.36 -5.70 1.54
C ASP A 157 23.46 -5.77 2.63
N GLY A 158 24.13 -4.64 2.86
CA GLY A 158 25.16 -4.49 3.88
C GLY A 158 26.45 -3.86 3.35
N THR A 159 27.56 -4.11 4.07
CA THR A 159 28.85 -3.50 3.77
C THR A 159 29.70 -4.35 2.83
N ASP A 160 30.28 -3.74 1.80
CA ASP A 160 31.27 -4.36 0.91
C ASP A 160 32.49 -3.45 0.76
N SER A 161 33.63 -3.97 0.32
CA SER A 161 34.82 -3.13 0.13
C SER A 161 35.83 -3.67 -0.87
N PHE A 162 36.67 -2.76 -1.34
CA PHE A 162 37.93 -3.10 -2.00
C PHE A 162 39.06 -2.19 -1.50
N PHE A 163 40.30 -2.53 -1.84
CA PHE A 163 41.48 -1.79 -1.40
C PHE A 163 42.31 -1.32 -2.59
N TYR A 164 42.93 -0.15 -2.46
CA TYR A 164 43.88 0.37 -3.44
C TYR A 164 45.23 0.73 -2.79
N THR A 165 46.30 0.64 -3.58
CA THR A 165 47.66 1.04 -3.19
C THR A 165 48.14 2.16 -4.09
N LEU A 166 48.61 3.24 -3.49
CA LEU A 166 49.41 4.26 -4.17
C LEU A 166 50.88 3.96 -3.99
N SER A 167 51.67 4.09 -5.05
CA SER A 167 53.13 3.90 -5.01
C SER A 167 53.86 5.07 -5.65
N ASN A 168 54.97 5.49 -5.06
CA ASN A 168 55.93 6.42 -5.64
C ASN A 168 57.38 5.98 -5.32
N ALA A 169 58.37 6.85 -5.60
CA ALA A 169 59.78 6.55 -5.32
C ALA A 169 60.14 6.46 -3.82
N GLY A 170 59.31 7.03 -2.94
CA GLY A 170 59.45 7.03 -1.49
C GLY A 170 58.86 5.82 -0.79
N GLY A 171 57.85 5.18 -1.39
CA GLY A 171 57.19 4.00 -0.83
C GLY A 171 55.78 3.83 -1.37
N SER A 172 54.98 3.06 -0.63
CA SER A 172 53.58 2.81 -0.95
C SER A 172 52.71 2.93 0.30
N ASP A 173 51.44 3.24 0.09
CA ASP A 173 50.41 3.24 1.13
C ASP A 173 49.10 2.64 0.61
N VAL A 174 48.29 2.09 1.52
CA VAL A 174 47.09 1.30 1.20
C VAL A 174 45.87 1.92 1.88
N ALA A 175 44.79 2.12 1.12
CA ALA A 175 43.51 2.60 1.61
C ALA A 175 42.37 1.66 1.20
N GLU A 176 41.27 1.77 1.95
CA GLU A 176 40.02 1.03 1.76
C GLU A 176 38.95 1.92 1.14
N VAL A 177 38.18 1.37 0.21
CA VAL A 177 36.95 1.96 -0.31
C VAL A 177 35.80 1.11 0.18
N GLU A 178 34.98 1.67 1.07
CA GLU A 178 33.82 1.03 1.67
C GLU A 178 32.53 1.38 0.91
N PHE A 179 31.67 0.39 0.70
CA PHE A 179 30.33 0.52 0.16
C PHE A 179 29.30 0.16 1.23
N THR A 180 28.28 1.00 1.42
CA THR A 180 27.09 0.65 2.19
C THR A 180 25.94 0.44 1.20
N VAL A 181 25.53 -0.81 1.02
CA VAL A 181 24.44 -1.21 0.12
C VAL A 181 23.16 -1.36 0.94
N ASP A 182 22.09 -0.67 0.54
CA ASP A 182 20.76 -0.69 1.20
C ASP A 182 19.66 -0.48 0.13
N ASP A 183 18.37 -0.51 0.51
CA ASP A 183 17.21 -0.24 -0.36
C ASP A 183 17.17 -1.14 -1.61
N VAL A 184 17.21 -2.47 -1.44
CA VAL A 184 17.19 -3.44 -2.55
C VAL A 184 15.92 -3.29 -3.40
N ILE A 185 16.10 -3.23 -4.73
CA ILE A 185 15.01 -3.21 -5.72
C ILE A 185 15.19 -4.37 -6.71
N TRP A 186 14.16 -5.18 -6.89
CA TRP A 186 14.13 -6.26 -7.86
C TRP A 186 13.43 -5.83 -9.15
N PHE A 187 14.07 -6.05 -10.29
CA PHE A 187 13.55 -5.63 -11.59
C PHE A 187 13.06 -6.83 -12.40
N ILE A 188 11.86 -6.73 -12.97
CA ILE A 188 11.25 -7.78 -13.80
C ILE A 188 10.85 -7.17 -15.15
N ASP A 189 11.51 -7.60 -16.23
CA ASP A 189 11.26 -7.12 -17.60
C ASP A 189 11.29 -8.30 -18.58
N ASN A 190 10.11 -8.72 -19.04
CA ASN A 190 9.99 -9.81 -20.02
C ASN A 190 10.45 -9.43 -21.44
N SER A 191 10.87 -8.18 -21.66
CA SER A 191 11.43 -7.68 -22.92
C SER A 191 12.96 -7.58 -22.91
N ALA A 192 13.61 -7.77 -21.74
CA ALA A 192 15.05 -7.62 -21.54
C ALA A 192 15.88 -8.70 -22.24
N ALA A 193 16.14 -8.50 -23.54
CA ALA A 193 16.94 -9.41 -24.33
C ALA A 193 18.42 -9.42 -23.87
N GLY A 194 18.93 -10.60 -23.52
CA GLY A 194 20.33 -10.78 -23.13
C GLY A 194 20.60 -10.64 -21.63
N SER A 195 19.57 -10.39 -20.81
CA SER A 195 19.66 -10.44 -19.34
C SER A 195 20.17 -11.81 -18.86
N THR A 196 21.00 -11.81 -17.81
CA THR A 196 21.42 -13.02 -17.08
C THR A 196 20.37 -13.50 -16.08
N ASN A 197 19.25 -12.79 -15.94
CA ASN A 197 18.11 -13.12 -15.09
C ASN A 197 18.50 -13.18 -13.59
N GLU A 198 19.17 -12.12 -13.16
CA GLU A 198 19.66 -11.95 -11.77
C GLU A 198 18.75 -11.04 -10.95
N GLY A 199 17.86 -10.28 -11.59
CA GLY A 199 16.92 -9.37 -10.93
C GLY A 199 17.48 -7.97 -10.67
N THR A 200 18.68 -7.66 -11.15
CA THR A 200 19.29 -6.32 -11.06
C THR A 200 18.76 -5.39 -12.16
N LEU A 201 19.03 -4.09 -12.05
CA LEU A 201 18.58 -3.12 -13.07
C LEU A 201 19.15 -3.43 -14.46
N ASP A 202 20.42 -3.85 -14.53
CA ASP A 202 21.08 -4.19 -15.80
C ASP A 202 20.77 -5.63 -16.26
N ASN A 203 20.42 -6.53 -15.33
CA ASN A 203 20.07 -7.93 -15.61
C ASN A 203 18.75 -8.33 -14.92
N PRO A 204 17.61 -7.75 -15.33
CA PRO A 204 16.32 -7.99 -14.67
C PRO A 204 15.86 -9.43 -14.86
N PHE A 205 14.98 -9.92 -13.99
CA PHE A 205 14.27 -11.17 -14.23
C PHE A 205 13.45 -11.05 -15.51
N THR A 206 13.53 -12.04 -16.40
CA THR A 206 12.82 -11.99 -17.70
C THR A 206 11.41 -12.57 -17.64
N SER A 207 10.92 -12.95 -16.46
CA SER A 207 9.56 -13.48 -16.25
C SER A 207 9.18 -13.47 -14.78
N LEU A 208 7.88 -13.40 -14.48
CA LEU A 208 7.38 -13.57 -13.11
C LEU A 208 7.74 -14.93 -12.52
N ALA A 209 7.65 -16.02 -13.29
CA ALA A 209 8.01 -17.35 -12.80
C ALA A 209 9.47 -17.47 -12.32
N ALA A 210 10.39 -16.71 -12.95
CA ALA A 210 11.78 -16.67 -12.51
C ALA A 210 11.95 -15.91 -11.20
N PHE A 211 11.25 -14.77 -11.05
CA PHE A 211 11.20 -14.02 -9.79
C PHE A 211 10.55 -14.84 -8.68
N ASP A 212 9.38 -15.41 -8.91
CA ASP A 212 8.61 -16.20 -7.94
C ASP A 212 9.39 -17.42 -7.42
N THR A 213 10.19 -18.06 -8.29
CA THR A 213 11.11 -19.13 -7.87
C THR A 213 12.23 -18.62 -6.95
N ALA A 214 12.68 -17.39 -7.15
CA ALA A 214 13.70 -16.76 -6.33
C ALA A 214 13.12 -16.12 -5.06
N ASN A 215 11.83 -15.76 -5.01
CA ASN A 215 11.21 -15.02 -3.92
C ASN A 215 10.97 -15.91 -2.67
N ASP A 216 12.06 -16.39 -2.06
CA ASP A 216 12.06 -17.35 -0.97
C ASP A 216 12.70 -16.84 0.33
N GLY A 217 13.28 -15.63 0.32
CA GLY A 217 13.97 -15.03 1.46
C GLY A 217 15.23 -15.77 1.91
N VAL A 218 15.88 -16.54 1.03
CA VAL A 218 17.08 -17.32 1.36
C VAL A 218 18.34 -16.75 0.73
N GLY A 219 19.29 -16.32 1.56
CA GLY A 219 20.58 -15.81 1.07
C GLY A 219 20.40 -14.41 0.48
N ASN A 220 20.87 -14.19 -0.74
CA ASN A 220 20.71 -12.91 -1.46
C ASN A 220 19.53 -12.97 -2.45
N ASN A 221 18.54 -13.81 -2.15
CA ASN A 221 17.31 -13.87 -2.93
C ASN A 221 16.34 -12.77 -2.46
N PRO A 222 15.33 -12.41 -3.26
CA PRO A 222 14.28 -11.51 -2.80
C PRO A 222 13.69 -11.95 -1.47
N GLU A 223 13.59 -11.01 -0.54
CA GLU A 223 13.15 -11.24 0.83
C GLU A 223 12.04 -10.28 1.28
N ALA A 224 11.57 -10.49 2.52
CA ALA A 224 10.51 -9.69 3.11
C ALA A 224 10.97 -8.22 3.26
N GLY A 225 10.13 -7.27 2.83
CA GLY A 225 10.44 -5.85 2.85
C GLY A 225 11.02 -5.30 1.55
N ASP A 226 11.42 -6.16 0.61
CA ASP A 226 12.05 -5.71 -0.63
C ASP A 226 11.07 -4.99 -1.58
N ASN A 227 11.64 -4.08 -2.37
CA ASN A 227 10.93 -3.39 -3.44
C ASN A 227 11.02 -4.18 -4.75
N ILE A 228 9.95 -4.21 -5.52
CA ILE A 228 9.86 -4.93 -6.80
C ILE A 228 9.28 -3.99 -7.85
N PHE A 229 9.94 -3.90 -9.00
CA PHE A 229 9.49 -3.11 -10.13
C PHE A 229 9.20 -4.00 -11.35
N LEU A 230 7.98 -3.91 -11.86
CA LEU A 230 7.49 -4.66 -13.02
C LEU A 230 7.35 -3.74 -14.23
N TYR A 231 8.13 -3.98 -15.29
CA TYR A 231 8.06 -3.17 -16.52
C TYR A 231 6.83 -3.52 -17.34
N SER A 232 6.29 -2.58 -18.13
CA SER A 232 5.15 -2.82 -19.05
C SER A 232 5.38 -3.99 -20.03
N GLY A 233 6.65 -4.34 -20.29
CA GLY A 233 7.06 -5.55 -20.98
C GLY A 233 6.66 -5.63 -22.47
N SER A 234 6.96 -6.78 -23.09
CA SER A 234 6.46 -7.16 -24.41
C SER A 234 5.30 -8.16 -24.27
N GLY A 235 4.11 -7.65 -23.94
CA GLY A 235 2.92 -8.46 -23.65
C GLY A 235 2.86 -8.96 -22.21
N ASN A 236 1.88 -9.82 -21.92
CA ASN A 236 1.52 -10.17 -20.56
C ASN A 236 2.58 -11.04 -19.88
N TYR A 237 2.76 -10.83 -18.58
CA TYR A 237 3.49 -11.75 -17.71
C TYR A 237 2.61 -12.96 -17.40
N THR A 238 3.12 -14.15 -17.67
CA THR A 238 2.39 -15.41 -17.45
C THR A 238 2.87 -16.11 -16.19
N GLY A 239 1.92 -16.64 -15.42
CA GLY A 239 2.15 -17.20 -14.10
C GLY A 239 1.91 -16.14 -13.02
N GLY A 240 1.24 -16.54 -11.94
CA GLY A 240 1.04 -15.67 -10.79
C GLY A 240 2.33 -15.44 -10.00
N VAL A 241 2.24 -14.59 -8.99
CA VAL A 241 3.34 -14.28 -8.08
C VAL A 241 2.86 -14.34 -6.63
N THR A 242 3.66 -14.98 -5.78
CA THR A 242 3.47 -14.95 -4.32
C THR A 242 4.39 -13.90 -3.73
N LEU A 243 3.84 -12.95 -2.98
CA LEU A 243 4.61 -11.95 -2.27
C LEU A 243 4.96 -12.43 -0.86
N LEU A 244 6.12 -11.99 -0.36
CA LEU A 244 6.55 -12.14 1.03
C LEU A 244 6.13 -10.91 1.84
N ASP A 245 6.19 -11.01 3.18
CA ASP A 245 5.77 -9.92 4.05
C ASP A 245 6.46 -8.60 3.70
N ASN A 246 5.73 -7.49 3.77
CA ASN A 246 6.20 -6.11 3.57
C ASN A 246 6.79 -5.80 2.20
N GLN A 247 6.66 -6.68 1.20
CA GLN A 247 7.11 -6.38 -0.15
C GLN A 247 6.23 -5.33 -0.84
N THR A 248 6.86 -4.48 -1.65
CA THR A 248 6.19 -3.46 -2.45
C THR A 248 6.34 -3.78 -3.94
N LEU A 249 5.24 -4.05 -4.64
CA LEU A 249 5.21 -4.34 -6.07
C LEU A 249 4.66 -3.14 -6.86
N ILE A 250 5.53 -2.46 -7.58
CA ILE A 250 5.17 -1.31 -8.43
C ILE A 250 5.29 -1.72 -9.91
N GLY A 251 4.18 -1.66 -10.62
CA GLY A 251 4.17 -1.72 -12.07
C GLY A 251 4.51 -0.37 -12.70
N GLN A 252 5.06 -0.42 -13.92
CA GLN A 252 5.47 0.78 -14.65
C GLN A 252 4.32 1.74 -14.98
N GLY A 253 3.08 1.27 -14.97
CA GLY A 253 1.91 2.12 -15.20
C GLY A 253 1.57 3.04 -14.03
N ALA A 254 2.14 2.79 -12.85
CA ALA A 254 1.87 3.57 -11.64
C ALA A 254 1.97 5.08 -11.88
N THR A 255 1.03 5.85 -11.35
CA THR A 255 1.05 7.31 -11.45
C THR A 255 1.86 7.92 -10.32
N GLY A 256 2.41 9.11 -10.53
CA GLY A 256 3.22 9.80 -9.53
C GLY A 256 4.30 10.70 -10.12
N THR A 257 5.30 11.03 -9.31
CA THR A 257 6.40 11.93 -9.72
C THR A 257 7.66 11.19 -10.14
N SER A 258 7.99 10.09 -9.45
CA SER A 258 9.20 9.28 -9.66
C SER A 258 9.05 7.94 -8.94
N LEU A 259 9.78 6.91 -9.39
CA LEU A 259 9.75 5.59 -8.74
C LEU A 259 10.30 5.66 -7.31
N GLU A 260 11.34 6.47 -7.10
CA GLU A 260 11.95 6.76 -5.80
C GLU A 260 10.91 7.23 -4.77
N ALA A 261 10.03 8.14 -5.20
CA ALA A 261 8.99 8.68 -4.33
C ALA A 261 7.92 7.64 -3.98
N LEU A 262 7.61 6.71 -4.88
CA LEU A 262 6.66 5.62 -4.62
C LEU A 262 7.25 4.55 -3.69
N LEU A 263 8.53 4.22 -3.87
CA LEU A 263 9.25 3.26 -3.03
C LEU A 263 9.69 3.85 -1.68
N GLY A 264 9.62 5.17 -1.51
CA GLY A 264 10.04 5.85 -0.29
C GLY A 264 11.55 5.91 -0.07
N ILE A 265 12.34 5.74 -1.14
CA ILE A 265 13.81 5.66 -1.10
C ILE A 265 14.47 6.93 -1.62
N THR A 266 15.77 7.07 -1.39
CA THR A 266 16.62 8.07 -2.05
C THR A 266 17.75 7.34 -2.77
N LEU A 267 17.82 7.47 -4.10
CA LEU A 267 18.90 6.85 -4.86
C LEU A 267 20.27 7.32 -4.37
N ALA A 268 21.18 6.36 -4.27
CA ALA A 268 22.56 6.62 -3.92
C ALA A 268 23.22 7.66 -4.85
N PRO A 269 24.12 8.50 -4.32
CA PRO A 269 24.96 9.33 -5.17
C PRO A 269 25.72 8.46 -6.18
N PHE A 270 25.86 8.96 -7.41
CA PHE A 270 26.60 8.27 -8.48
C PHE A 270 25.96 6.98 -9.03
N SER A 271 24.68 6.67 -8.76
CA SER A 271 23.98 5.57 -9.46
C SER A 271 24.23 5.62 -10.97
N SER A 272 24.66 4.50 -11.54
CA SER A 272 25.13 4.38 -12.92
C SER A 272 24.01 4.66 -13.94
N SER A 273 22.78 4.40 -13.53
CA SER A 273 21.56 4.58 -14.30
C SER A 273 20.49 5.25 -13.44
N SER A 274 19.64 6.06 -14.07
CA SER A 274 18.39 6.50 -13.46
C SER A 274 17.45 5.32 -13.33
N LEU A 275 16.62 5.31 -12.29
CA LEU A 275 15.51 4.38 -12.22
C LEU A 275 14.57 4.52 -13.43
N PRO A 276 13.84 3.44 -13.78
CA PRO A 276 12.83 3.50 -14.81
C PRO A 276 11.77 4.56 -14.52
N SER A 277 11.27 5.21 -15.57
CA SER A 277 10.14 6.12 -15.44
C SER A 277 8.84 5.36 -15.22
N ILE A 278 7.99 5.92 -14.36
CA ILE A 278 6.59 5.51 -14.14
C ILE A 278 5.62 6.28 -15.07
N GLY A 279 4.32 5.97 -14.99
CA GLY A 279 3.29 6.53 -15.88
C GLY A 279 3.32 5.94 -17.30
N GLY A 280 3.85 4.73 -17.44
CA GLY A 280 3.80 3.94 -18.66
C GLY A 280 2.43 3.29 -18.87
N THR A 281 2.40 2.19 -19.62
CA THR A 281 1.21 1.32 -19.67
C THR A 281 1.27 0.30 -18.55
N ASP A 282 0.14 -0.07 -17.97
CA ASP A 282 0.14 -1.08 -16.90
C ASP A 282 0.68 -2.43 -17.40
N PRO A 283 1.69 -3.01 -16.75
CA PRO A 283 2.06 -4.39 -17.00
C PRO A 283 0.89 -5.31 -16.62
N VAL A 284 0.62 -6.32 -17.45
CA VAL A 284 -0.50 -7.24 -17.24
C VAL A 284 0.01 -8.58 -16.74
N ILE A 285 -0.52 -9.05 -15.61
CA ILE A 285 -0.27 -10.39 -15.05
C ILE A 285 -1.43 -11.32 -15.44
N THR A 286 -1.11 -12.52 -15.90
CA THR A 286 -2.09 -13.58 -16.18
C THR A 286 -1.68 -14.89 -15.52
N ASN A 287 -2.64 -15.69 -15.04
CA ASN A 287 -2.33 -16.99 -14.46
C ASN A 287 -3.35 -18.08 -14.84
N ALA A 288 -2.98 -18.91 -15.81
CA ALA A 288 -3.83 -20.02 -16.25
C ALA A 288 -3.96 -21.19 -15.24
N SER A 289 -3.25 -21.14 -14.10
CA SER A 289 -3.26 -22.21 -13.10
C SER A 289 -3.10 -21.66 -11.67
N GLY A 290 -3.99 -20.75 -11.27
CA GLY A 290 -4.08 -20.21 -9.92
C GLY A 290 -4.41 -18.72 -9.93
N ASP A 291 -4.09 -18.07 -8.83
CA ASP A 291 -4.39 -16.66 -8.61
C ASP A 291 -3.36 -15.75 -9.30
N GLY A 292 -3.74 -14.53 -9.64
CA GLY A 292 -2.80 -13.55 -10.21
C GLY A 292 -1.70 -13.19 -9.22
N ILE A 293 -2.09 -12.72 -8.04
CA ILE A 293 -1.18 -12.37 -6.94
C ILE A 293 -1.66 -13.03 -5.64
N THR A 294 -0.76 -13.69 -4.92
CA THR A 294 -1.00 -14.19 -3.56
C THR A 294 -0.27 -13.30 -2.55
N LEU A 295 -1.01 -12.75 -1.60
CA LEU A 295 -0.56 -11.76 -0.63
C LEU A 295 0.03 -12.38 0.65
N ALA A 296 0.98 -11.64 1.22
CA ALA A 296 1.45 -11.72 2.60
C ALA A 296 1.19 -10.38 3.32
N SER A 297 1.53 -10.27 4.60
CA SER A 297 1.19 -9.05 5.37
C SER A 297 2.10 -7.88 5.01
N GLY A 298 1.59 -6.65 5.02
CA GLY A 298 2.35 -5.44 4.72
C GLY A 298 2.56 -5.18 3.23
N ASN A 299 1.92 -5.95 2.35
CA ASN A 299 2.14 -5.77 0.91
C ASN A 299 1.50 -4.50 0.36
N THR A 300 2.25 -3.83 -0.50
CA THR A 300 1.78 -2.71 -1.31
C THR A 300 1.84 -3.08 -2.79
N ILE A 301 0.76 -2.88 -3.54
CA ILE A 301 0.68 -3.16 -4.98
C ILE A 301 0.16 -1.93 -5.70
N ARG A 302 0.83 -1.53 -6.80
CA ARG A 302 0.38 -0.38 -7.57
C ARG A 302 0.74 -0.39 -9.05
N GLY A 303 -0.17 0.07 -9.91
CA GLY A 303 0.12 0.46 -11.30
C GLY A 303 0.36 -0.70 -12.24
N LEU A 304 -0.44 -1.76 -12.11
CA LEU A 304 -0.40 -2.98 -12.91
C LEU A 304 -1.81 -3.53 -13.08
N ASN A 305 -2.04 -4.35 -14.11
CA ASN A 305 -3.32 -5.00 -14.30
C ASN A 305 -3.20 -6.51 -14.12
N ILE A 306 -4.31 -7.14 -13.74
CA ILE A 306 -4.45 -8.60 -13.64
C ILE A 306 -5.56 -9.02 -14.60
N ASP A 307 -5.30 -10.04 -15.40
CA ASP A 307 -6.23 -10.52 -16.41
C ASP A 307 -6.17 -12.05 -16.53
N ASN A 308 -7.26 -12.67 -16.96
CA ASN A 308 -7.29 -14.09 -17.36
C ASN A 308 -6.64 -15.04 -16.33
N THR A 309 -7.05 -14.94 -15.06
CA THR A 309 -6.62 -15.89 -14.02
C THR A 309 -7.57 -17.08 -13.95
N SER A 310 -7.10 -18.26 -13.58
CA SER A 310 -7.99 -19.41 -13.35
C SER A 310 -8.48 -19.53 -11.90
N GLY A 311 -7.83 -18.81 -10.98
CA GLY A 311 -8.25 -18.61 -9.60
C GLY A 311 -8.75 -17.17 -9.40
N ASP A 312 -8.43 -16.60 -8.25
CA ASP A 312 -8.75 -15.21 -7.96
C ASP A 312 -7.80 -14.25 -8.72
N GLY A 313 -8.19 -12.98 -8.88
CA GLY A 313 -7.24 -11.95 -9.32
C GLY A 313 -6.15 -11.77 -8.26
N ILE A 314 -6.59 -11.49 -7.03
CA ILE A 314 -5.73 -11.34 -5.84
C ILE A 314 -6.31 -12.18 -4.70
N SER A 315 -5.45 -12.95 -4.03
CA SER A 315 -5.85 -13.76 -2.88
C SER A 315 -5.00 -13.50 -1.64
N GLY A 316 -5.58 -13.64 -0.46
CA GLY A 316 -4.86 -13.47 0.82
C GLY A 316 -5.53 -14.20 1.97
N THR A 317 -4.73 -14.81 2.86
CA THR A 317 -5.24 -15.47 4.08
C THR A 317 -4.40 -15.12 5.29
N ASN A 318 -5.03 -14.63 6.37
CA ASN A 318 -4.37 -14.11 7.57
C ASN A 318 -3.35 -13.01 7.26
N VAL A 319 -3.80 -12.00 6.53
CA VAL A 319 -2.96 -10.87 6.08
C VAL A 319 -3.30 -9.61 6.86
N SER A 320 -2.32 -8.72 7.04
CA SER A 320 -2.55 -7.39 7.58
C SER A 320 -1.89 -6.30 6.74
N ASP A 321 -2.35 -5.07 6.88
CA ASP A 321 -1.71 -3.86 6.35
C ASP A 321 -1.47 -3.94 4.83
N ILE A 322 -2.55 -4.24 4.10
CA ILE A 322 -2.55 -4.40 2.64
C ILE A 322 -2.98 -3.10 1.98
N ALA A 323 -2.18 -2.61 1.03
CA ALA A 323 -2.49 -1.45 0.21
C ALA A 323 -2.44 -1.81 -1.27
N ILE A 324 -3.55 -1.63 -1.97
CA ILE A 324 -3.67 -1.87 -3.42
C ILE A 324 -4.23 -0.60 -4.04
N SER A 325 -3.57 -0.07 -5.07
CA SER A 325 -4.04 1.14 -5.77
C SER A 325 -3.68 1.10 -7.24
N GLU A 326 -4.47 1.66 -8.14
CA GLU A 326 -4.17 1.62 -9.58
C GLU A 326 -3.96 0.18 -10.08
N VAL A 327 -4.86 -0.73 -9.69
CA VAL A 327 -4.82 -2.14 -10.09
C VAL A 327 -6.15 -2.58 -10.67
N ASP A 328 -6.19 -2.69 -12.00
CA ASP A 328 -7.38 -3.19 -12.69
C ASP A 328 -7.34 -4.72 -12.76
N ILE A 329 -8.48 -5.36 -12.46
CA ILE A 329 -8.63 -6.82 -12.47
C ILE A 329 -9.72 -7.20 -13.47
N SER A 330 -9.45 -8.18 -14.32
CA SER A 330 -10.41 -8.66 -15.30
C SER A 330 -10.35 -10.17 -15.57
N ASN A 331 -11.47 -10.73 -16.04
CA ASN A 331 -11.58 -12.12 -16.53
C ASN A 331 -11.03 -13.17 -15.54
N THR A 332 -11.43 -13.11 -14.27
CA THR A 332 -10.96 -14.06 -13.26
C THR A 332 -11.74 -15.36 -13.28
N GLY A 333 -11.12 -16.43 -12.80
CA GLY A 333 -11.73 -17.76 -12.73
C GLY A 333 -12.68 -17.92 -11.55
N VAL A 334 -12.45 -17.11 -10.50
CA VAL A 334 -13.21 -17.05 -9.25
C VAL A 334 -13.39 -15.57 -8.89
N HIS A 335 -12.94 -15.06 -7.74
CA HIS A 335 -13.15 -13.67 -7.34
C HIS A 335 -12.19 -12.70 -8.04
N GLY A 336 -12.54 -11.42 -8.08
CA GLY A 336 -11.55 -10.38 -8.38
C GLY A 336 -10.51 -10.34 -7.25
N ILE A 337 -10.99 -10.17 -6.02
CA ILE A 337 -10.21 -10.21 -4.78
C ILE A 337 -10.87 -11.15 -3.77
N ASP A 338 -10.15 -12.15 -3.22
CA ASP A 338 -10.59 -12.98 -2.07
C ASP A 338 -9.64 -12.82 -0.88
N LEU A 339 -10.16 -12.24 0.22
CA LEU A 339 -9.41 -12.08 1.46
C LEU A 339 -10.09 -12.84 2.60
N ASN A 340 -9.32 -13.71 3.24
CA ASN A 340 -9.78 -14.50 4.38
C ASN A 340 -9.00 -14.15 5.64
N THR A 341 -9.65 -13.44 6.56
CA THR A 341 -9.04 -12.86 7.77
C THR A 341 -8.02 -11.80 7.39
N VAL A 342 -8.50 -10.55 7.32
CA VAL A 342 -7.70 -9.39 6.93
C VAL A 342 -7.83 -8.28 7.97
N THR A 343 -6.71 -7.62 8.27
CA THR A 343 -6.65 -6.43 9.14
C THR A 343 -6.05 -5.25 8.38
N ASN A 344 -6.69 -4.08 8.38
CA ASN A 344 -6.20 -2.88 7.69
C ASN A 344 -5.98 -3.10 6.17
N PHE A 345 -7.07 -3.15 5.42
CA PHE A 345 -7.11 -3.29 3.97
C PHE A 345 -7.48 -1.97 3.29
N THR A 346 -6.74 -1.59 2.25
CA THR A 346 -7.04 -0.44 1.40
C THR A 346 -7.02 -0.86 -0.07
N TYR A 347 -8.09 -0.52 -0.80
CA TYR A 347 -8.19 -0.67 -2.26
C TYR A 347 -8.68 0.62 -2.90
N GLU A 348 -7.85 1.23 -3.74
CA GLU A 348 -8.07 2.59 -4.25
C GLU A 348 -7.85 2.73 -5.75
N ASP A 349 -8.48 3.71 -6.40
CA ASP A 349 -8.18 4.14 -7.78
C ASP A 349 -8.11 2.97 -8.79
N SER A 350 -9.07 2.04 -8.76
CA SER A 350 -8.96 0.76 -9.44
C SER A 350 -10.27 0.28 -10.04
N GLU A 351 -10.20 -0.64 -10.99
CA GLU A 351 -11.37 -1.24 -11.64
C GLU A 351 -11.40 -2.77 -11.51
N ILE A 352 -12.58 -3.36 -11.34
CA ILE A 352 -12.79 -4.81 -11.52
C ILE A 352 -13.89 -5.04 -12.55
N ILE A 353 -13.56 -5.75 -13.62
CA ILE A 353 -14.47 -6.07 -14.73
C ILE A 353 -14.62 -7.60 -14.85
N GLU A 354 -15.85 -8.10 -14.96
CA GLU A 354 -16.11 -9.54 -15.17
C GLU A 354 -15.33 -10.43 -14.19
N ALA A 355 -15.46 -10.16 -12.89
CA ALA A 355 -14.92 -11.05 -11.87
C ALA A 355 -15.77 -12.33 -11.83
N GLY A 356 -15.12 -13.47 -12.03
CA GLY A 356 -15.79 -14.76 -12.02
C GLY A 356 -16.56 -15.07 -13.30
N ASN A 357 -16.81 -16.36 -13.51
CA ASN A 357 -17.59 -16.91 -14.62
C ASN A 357 -18.65 -17.94 -14.14
N GLY A 358 -18.89 -18.05 -12.83
CA GLY A 358 -19.77 -19.04 -12.24
C GLY A 358 -20.29 -18.63 -10.86
N ASN A 359 -21.22 -19.43 -10.35
CA ASN A 359 -21.94 -19.13 -9.12
C ASN A 359 -21.05 -18.83 -7.91
N ALA A 360 -21.41 -17.76 -7.20
CA ALA A 360 -20.79 -17.29 -5.96
C ALA A 360 -19.38 -16.72 -6.14
N GLU A 361 -19.18 -15.95 -7.21
CA GLU A 361 -17.89 -15.34 -7.58
C GLU A 361 -18.00 -13.81 -7.59
N ASN A 362 -17.85 -13.21 -6.40
CA ASN A 362 -17.93 -11.75 -6.22
C ASN A 362 -16.71 -10.99 -6.79
N SER A 363 -16.86 -9.71 -7.11
CA SER A 363 -15.70 -8.86 -7.47
C SER A 363 -14.75 -8.68 -6.29
N ILE A 364 -15.28 -8.36 -5.11
CA ILE A 364 -14.52 -8.31 -3.87
C ILE A 364 -15.21 -9.20 -2.84
N HIS A 365 -14.52 -10.26 -2.40
CA HIS A 365 -14.99 -11.16 -1.36
C HIS A 365 -14.08 -11.06 -0.13
N ILE A 366 -14.64 -10.71 1.03
CA ILE A 366 -13.87 -10.61 2.27
C ILE A 366 -14.59 -11.35 3.40
N ARG A 367 -13.86 -12.28 4.03
CA ARG A 367 -14.27 -12.97 5.26
C ARG A 367 -13.45 -12.46 6.42
N ASN A 368 -14.11 -12.07 7.51
CA ASN A 368 -13.49 -11.58 8.75
C ASN A 368 -12.57 -10.35 8.53
N LEU A 369 -13.19 -9.18 8.54
CA LEU A 369 -12.53 -7.90 8.37
C LEU A 369 -12.25 -7.27 9.75
N PHE A 370 -11.01 -6.84 9.98
CA PHE A 370 -10.56 -6.23 11.22
C PHE A 370 -9.91 -4.86 11.02
N GLY A 371 -9.86 -4.05 12.07
CA GLY A 371 -9.14 -2.77 12.05
C GLY A 371 -9.82 -1.71 11.19
N THR A 372 -9.03 -0.87 10.50
CA THR A 372 -9.56 0.24 9.68
C THR A 372 -9.33 -0.02 8.20
N ASN A 373 -10.41 -0.11 7.43
CA ASN A 373 -10.38 -0.55 6.05
C ASN A 373 -11.07 0.46 5.13
N LEU A 374 -10.62 0.51 3.87
CA LEU A 374 -11.03 1.50 2.89
C LEU A 374 -11.16 0.88 1.50
N ILE A 375 -12.26 1.17 0.82
CA ILE A 375 -12.46 0.98 -0.61
C ILE A 375 -12.88 2.35 -1.16
N GLU A 376 -12.07 2.95 -2.03
CA GLU A 376 -12.27 4.32 -2.48
C GLU A 376 -11.93 4.51 -3.96
N ASP A 377 -12.74 5.26 -4.70
CA ASP A 377 -12.48 5.50 -6.14
C ASP A 377 -12.35 4.19 -6.93
N VAL A 378 -13.27 3.27 -6.68
CA VAL A 378 -13.29 1.93 -7.30
C VAL A 378 -14.49 1.81 -8.23
N ARG A 379 -14.27 1.26 -9.42
CA ARG A 379 -15.33 0.86 -10.35
C ARG A 379 -15.47 -0.66 -10.38
N LEU A 380 -16.70 -1.16 -10.28
CA LEU A 380 -17.06 -2.55 -10.46
C LEU A 380 -18.01 -2.64 -11.65
N ASP A 381 -17.59 -3.32 -12.71
CA ASP A 381 -18.31 -3.39 -13.98
C ASP A 381 -18.54 -4.83 -14.41
N GLU A 382 -19.60 -5.02 -15.21
CA GLU A 382 -20.00 -6.34 -15.73
C GLU A 382 -20.09 -7.40 -14.61
N ILE A 383 -20.59 -7.01 -13.42
CA ILE A 383 -20.59 -7.87 -12.24
C ILE A 383 -21.57 -9.04 -12.42
N ASN A 384 -21.11 -10.27 -12.15
CA ASN A 384 -21.91 -11.50 -12.29
C ASN A 384 -22.64 -11.92 -11.01
N GLU A 385 -22.05 -11.65 -9.84
CA GLU A 385 -22.65 -11.83 -8.51
C GLU A 385 -22.57 -10.52 -7.70
N ASN A 386 -22.29 -10.58 -6.39
CA ASN A 386 -22.18 -9.35 -5.63
C ASN A 386 -20.95 -8.57 -6.09
N GLY A 387 -21.08 -7.26 -6.22
CA GLY A 387 -19.91 -6.40 -6.41
C GLY A 387 -18.97 -6.53 -5.22
N ILE A 388 -19.50 -6.33 -4.01
CA ILE A 388 -18.75 -6.50 -2.76
C ILE A 388 -19.52 -7.41 -1.80
N ASP A 389 -18.89 -8.50 -1.35
CA ASP A 389 -19.42 -9.43 -0.35
C ASP A 389 -18.52 -9.45 0.90
N ILE A 390 -19.03 -8.92 2.01
CA ILE A 390 -18.36 -8.87 3.30
C ILE A 390 -19.05 -9.79 4.30
N LEU A 391 -18.35 -10.85 4.72
CA LEU A 391 -18.82 -11.80 5.72
C LEU A 391 -18.02 -11.67 7.02
N ASN A 392 -18.44 -10.77 7.90
CA ASN A 392 -17.80 -10.56 9.20
C ASN A 392 -18.38 -11.50 10.28
N ASN A 393 -17.81 -12.71 10.35
CA ASN A 393 -18.25 -13.79 11.25
C ASN A 393 -17.44 -13.86 12.56
N THR A 394 -16.78 -12.77 12.93
CA THR A 394 -15.77 -12.76 13.98
C THR A 394 -16.39 -12.76 15.38
N THR A 395 -15.58 -13.16 16.36
CA THR A 395 -15.86 -12.87 17.75
C THR A 395 -15.25 -11.52 18.11
N ASP A 396 -16.05 -10.60 18.64
CA ASP A 396 -15.58 -9.33 19.24
C ASP A 396 -14.28 -9.51 20.01
N ASP A 397 -13.23 -8.85 19.53
CA ASP A 397 -11.92 -8.80 20.18
C ASP A 397 -11.79 -7.59 21.13
N GLY A 398 -12.88 -6.82 21.28
CA GLY A 398 -12.94 -5.60 22.08
C GLY A 398 -12.60 -4.33 21.29
N THR A 399 -12.38 -4.45 19.99
CA THR A 399 -12.18 -3.31 19.07
C THR A 399 -13.39 -3.13 18.13
N THR A 400 -13.44 -1.98 17.47
CA THR A 400 -14.43 -1.74 16.42
C THR A 400 -13.73 -1.94 15.08
N ASP A 401 -14.29 -2.82 14.26
CA ASP A 401 -13.80 -3.08 12.91
C ASP A 401 -14.59 -2.19 11.95
N SER A 402 -13.90 -1.37 11.16
CA SER A 402 -14.54 -0.39 10.27
C SER A 402 -14.20 -0.63 8.81
N LEU A 403 -15.21 -0.51 7.95
CA LEU A 403 -15.05 -0.41 6.50
C LEU A 403 -15.68 0.91 6.03
N THR A 404 -14.89 1.71 5.32
CA THR A 404 -15.41 2.84 4.54
C THR A 404 -15.38 2.48 3.07
N ILE A 405 -16.51 2.62 2.41
CA ILE A 405 -16.68 2.48 0.96
C ILE A 405 -17.10 3.86 0.45
N ARG A 406 -16.33 4.47 -0.45
CA ARG A 406 -16.62 5.83 -0.89
C ARG A 406 -16.28 6.06 -2.35
N ARG A 407 -17.14 6.74 -3.10
CA ARG A 407 -16.96 6.87 -4.56
C ARG A 407 -16.78 5.50 -5.23
N LEU A 408 -17.56 4.54 -4.78
CA LEU A 408 -17.74 3.28 -5.48
C LEU A 408 -18.70 3.50 -6.64
N ASP A 409 -18.36 3.02 -7.82
CA ASP A 409 -19.22 3.02 -9.00
C ASP A 409 -19.51 1.58 -9.40
N VAL A 410 -20.77 1.16 -9.31
CA VAL A 410 -21.21 -0.20 -9.70
C VAL A 410 -22.06 -0.09 -10.95
N GLU A 411 -21.63 -0.72 -12.04
CA GLU A 411 -22.29 -0.70 -13.34
C GLU A 411 -22.50 -2.11 -13.94
N GLU A 412 -23.41 -2.18 -14.92
CA GLU A 412 -23.66 -3.32 -15.82
C GLU A 412 -23.76 -4.71 -15.17
N HIS A 413 -24.57 -4.85 -14.11
CA HIS A 413 -24.86 -6.16 -13.51
C HIS A 413 -25.50 -7.13 -14.53
N SER A 414 -24.80 -8.24 -14.83
CA SER A 414 -25.10 -9.09 -16.00
C SER A 414 -25.32 -10.58 -15.66
N GLY A 415 -25.57 -10.88 -14.39
CA GLY A 415 -25.77 -12.21 -13.83
C GLY A 415 -27.19 -12.79 -13.91
N ASN A 416 -27.35 -14.02 -14.40
CA ASN A 416 -28.65 -14.74 -14.31
C ASN A 416 -29.09 -15.06 -12.86
N PHE A 417 -28.33 -14.64 -11.86
CA PHE A 417 -28.56 -14.86 -10.44
C PHE A 417 -28.79 -13.46 -9.82
N GLY A 418 -29.77 -13.32 -8.93
CA GLY A 418 -30.09 -12.00 -8.37
C GLY A 418 -29.17 -11.70 -7.20
N GLU A 419 -28.11 -10.93 -7.42
CA GLU A 419 -27.14 -10.53 -6.39
C GLU A 419 -27.12 -9.03 -6.12
N ASP A 420 -26.37 -8.61 -5.09
CA ASP A 420 -26.40 -7.26 -4.55
C ASP A 420 -25.17 -6.45 -5.00
N GLY A 421 -25.30 -5.15 -5.24
CA GLY A 421 -24.13 -4.29 -5.47
C GLY A 421 -23.15 -4.38 -4.30
N ILE A 422 -23.68 -4.29 -3.08
CA ILE A 422 -22.96 -4.62 -1.84
C ILE A 422 -23.83 -5.54 -0.97
N PHE A 423 -23.26 -6.68 -0.60
CA PHE A 423 -23.72 -7.50 0.51
C PHE A 423 -22.74 -7.40 1.69
N ALA A 424 -23.24 -7.09 2.88
CA ALA A 424 -22.45 -7.08 4.10
C ALA A 424 -23.16 -7.79 5.26
N GLN A 425 -22.40 -8.51 6.08
CA GLN A 425 -22.92 -9.24 7.22
C GLN A 425 -22.05 -9.05 8.47
N ALA A 426 -22.67 -8.57 9.55
CA ALA A 426 -22.15 -8.64 10.91
C ALA A 426 -22.79 -9.84 11.62
N ASN A 427 -21.98 -10.75 12.16
CA ASN A 427 -22.48 -11.98 12.78
C ASN A 427 -21.75 -12.31 14.09
N GLY A 428 -22.25 -13.29 14.84
CA GLY A 428 -21.64 -13.77 16.07
C GLY A 428 -21.65 -12.70 17.17
N THR A 429 -20.47 -12.27 17.60
CA THR A 429 -20.32 -11.14 18.53
C THR A 429 -19.69 -9.91 17.87
N SER A 430 -19.38 -9.93 16.57
CA SER A 430 -18.67 -8.85 15.86
C SER A 430 -19.19 -7.44 16.18
N ASN A 431 -18.28 -6.46 16.16
CA ASN A 431 -18.54 -5.04 16.37
C ASN A 431 -18.12 -4.27 15.11
N PHE A 432 -19.04 -4.19 14.16
CA PHE A 432 -18.75 -3.78 12.78
C PHE A 432 -19.34 -2.41 12.46
N THR A 433 -18.51 -1.50 11.95
CA THR A 433 -18.91 -0.19 11.42
C THR A 433 -18.76 -0.19 9.90
N LEU A 434 -19.82 0.18 9.18
CA LEU A 434 -19.83 0.30 7.72
C LEU A 434 -20.32 1.69 7.31
N LEU A 435 -19.49 2.41 6.57
CA LEU A 435 -19.84 3.66 5.91
C LEU A 435 -19.85 3.45 4.40
N ILE A 436 -20.94 3.80 3.74
CA ILE A 436 -21.07 3.90 2.28
C ILE A 436 -21.41 5.36 1.98
N ASP A 437 -20.56 6.03 1.20
CA ASP A 437 -20.60 7.49 0.98
C ASP A 437 -20.34 7.85 -0.48
N ASP A 438 -21.08 8.79 -1.07
CA ASP A 438 -20.79 9.33 -2.41
C ASP A 438 -20.63 8.24 -3.49
N SER A 439 -21.40 7.15 -3.40
CA SER A 439 -21.30 5.99 -4.29
C SER A 439 -22.46 5.94 -5.28
N ASN A 440 -22.23 5.34 -6.45
CA ASN A 440 -23.20 5.15 -7.51
C ASN A 440 -23.49 3.66 -7.73
N PHE A 441 -24.76 3.32 -7.86
CA PHE A 441 -25.24 1.96 -8.10
C PHE A 441 -26.20 1.96 -9.29
N ASP A 442 -25.66 1.73 -10.49
CA ASP A 442 -26.40 1.58 -11.73
C ASP A 442 -26.65 0.10 -12.02
N ILE A 443 -27.68 -0.45 -11.35
CA ILE A 443 -27.98 -1.89 -11.39
C ILE A 443 -29.15 -2.14 -12.32
N ASN A 444 -28.93 -2.96 -13.34
CA ASN A 444 -29.84 -3.18 -14.47
C ASN A 444 -30.50 -4.57 -14.48
N GLU A 445 -30.46 -5.32 -13.36
CA GLU A 445 -30.86 -6.73 -13.35
C GLU A 445 -31.94 -7.14 -12.33
N ASP A 446 -32.72 -8.17 -12.69
CA ASP A 446 -33.88 -8.66 -11.94
C ASP A 446 -33.50 -9.26 -10.56
N GLY A 447 -34.03 -8.68 -9.48
CA GLY A 447 -33.93 -9.23 -8.11
C GLY A 447 -32.73 -8.76 -7.30
N SER A 448 -31.85 -7.97 -7.91
CA SER A 448 -30.66 -7.38 -7.29
C SER A 448 -31.02 -6.28 -6.27
N VAL A 449 -30.20 -6.11 -5.23
CA VAL A 449 -30.29 -5.00 -4.27
C VAL A 449 -29.07 -4.09 -4.40
N GLY A 450 -29.25 -2.77 -4.33
CA GLY A 450 -28.13 -1.84 -4.27
C GLY A 450 -27.19 -2.15 -3.11
N VAL A 451 -27.74 -2.07 -1.89
CA VAL A 451 -27.01 -2.36 -0.65
C VAL A 451 -27.87 -3.23 0.27
N SER A 452 -27.31 -4.36 0.70
CA SER A 452 -27.94 -5.34 1.58
C SER A 452 -27.04 -5.60 2.78
N VAL A 453 -27.50 -5.21 3.97
CA VAL A 453 -26.73 -5.35 5.21
C VAL A 453 -27.47 -6.16 6.24
N ASN A 454 -26.83 -7.21 6.75
CA ASN A 454 -27.37 -8.10 7.76
C ASN A 454 -26.61 -7.96 9.08
N SER A 455 -27.32 -7.86 10.20
CA SER A 455 -26.75 -8.08 11.53
C SER A 455 -27.44 -9.26 12.21
N ASN A 456 -26.67 -10.20 12.77
CA ASN A 456 -27.19 -11.43 13.34
C ASN A 456 -26.54 -11.76 14.68
N ASN A 457 -27.21 -12.64 15.42
CA ASN A 457 -26.79 -13.10 16.74
C ASN A 457 -26.59 -11.92 17.68
N THR A 458 -25.48 -11.86 18.41
CA THR A 458 -25.20 -10.79 19.37
C THR A 458 -24.30 -9.69 18.77
N ALA A 459 -24.20 -9.61 17.45
CA ALA A 459 -23.37 -8.62 16.77
C ALA A 459 -23.88 -7.20 17.01
N THR A 460 -22.94 -6.25 16.97
CA THR A 460 -23.21 -4.81 16.94
C THR A 460 -22.86 -4.29 15.56
N LEU A 461 -23.81 -3.60 14.92
CA LEU A 461 -23.65 -2.96 13.62
C LEU A 461 -23.83 -1.44 13.75
N ASP A 462 -22.89 -0.66 13.24
CA ASP A 462 -23.05 0.78 13.02
C ASP A 462 -22.98 1.05 11.51
N LEU A 463 -24.12 1.30 10.88
CA LEU A 463 -24.25 1.45 9.44
C LEU A 463 -24.62 2.89 9.08
N THR A 464 -23.85 3.49 8.19
CA THR A 464 -24.21 4.76 7.54
C THR A 464 -24.16 4.60 6.02
N ILE A 465 -25.25 4.95 5.35
CA ILE A 465 -25.34 5.03 3.89
C ILE A 465 -25.77 6.45 3.55
N GLN A 466 -24.90 7.20 2.88
CA GLN A 466 -25.13 8.61 2.65
C GLN A 466 -24.66 9.12 1.30
N ASP A 467 -25.30 10.21 0.87
CA ASP A 467 -24.92 11.00 -0.31
C ASP A 467 -24.70 10.14 -1.58
N SER A 468 -25.37 8.98 -1.66
CA SER A 468 -25.18 7.98 -2.73
C SER A 468 -26.38 7.93 -3.68
N THR A 469 -26.14 7.49 -4.91
CA THR A 469 -27.15 7.35 -5.96
C THR A 469 -27.44 5.87 -6.25
N PHE A 470 -28.72 5.52 -6.33
CA PHE A 470 -29.19 4.18 -6.66
C PHE A 470 -30.12 4.27 -7.86
N ASN A 471 -29.76 3.69 -8.99
CA ASN A 471 -30.57 3.69 -10.20
C ASN A 471 -30.88 2.25 -10.61
N ALA A 472 -32.15 1.90 -10.67
CA ALA A 472 -32.59 0.66 -11.30
C ALA A 472 -32.80 0.89 -12.80
N GLY A 473 -31.96 0.27 -13.64
CA GLY A 473 -31.94 0.52 -15.09
C GLY A 473 -33.15 -0.05 -15.85
N ASP A 474 -33.72 -1.15 -15.38
CA ASP A 474 -34.88 -1.84 -15.98
C ASP A 474 -35.73 -2.52 -14.89
N ALA A 475 -37.04 -2.70 -15.16
CA ALA A 475 -38.15 -2.89 -14.21
C ALA A 475 -38.18 -4.14 -13.29
N PHE A 476 -37.04 -4.67 -12.85
CA PHE A 476 -36.99 -5.75 -11.85
C PHE A 476 -35.78 -5.70 -10.91
N GLY A 477 -34.88 -4.71 -10.97
CA GLY A 477 -33.84 -4.50 -9.95
C GLY A 477 -34.35 -3.66 -8.78
N ALA A 478 -34.11 -4.10 -7.55
CA ALA A 478 -34.45 -3.30 -6.38
C ALA A 478 -33.27 -2.34 -6.12
N GLY A 479 -33.29 -1.17 -6.80
CA GLY A 479 -32.47 0.01 -6.48
C GLY A 479 -32.77 0.48 -5.06
N SER A 480 -32.36 -0.31 -4.09
CA SER A 480 -32.92 -0.35 -2.76
C SER A 480 -31.84 -0.59 -1.73
N ILE A 481 -32.13 -0.10 -0.53
CA ILE A 481 -31.32 -0.30 0.66
C ILE A 481 -32.10 -1.25 1.56
N VAL A 482 -31.53 -2.42 1.81
CA VAL A 482 -32.08 -3.43 2.69
C VAL A 482 -31.19 -3.59 3.92
N VAL A 483 -31.78 -3.43 5.10
CA VAL A 483 -31.09 -3.66 6.37
C VAL A 483 -31.90 -4.65 7.20
N ASN A 484 -31.29 -5.75 7.60
CA ASN A 484 -31.95 -6.81 8.36
C ASN A 484 -31.17 -7.13 9.64
N ASN A 485 -31.75 -6.79 10.77
CA ASN A 485 -31.19 -7.04 12.09
C ASN A 485 -31.97 -8.18 12.75
N ALA A 486 -31.29 -9.24 13.22
CA ALA A 486 -31.96 -10.43 13.71
C ALA A 486 -31.23 -11.08 14.90
N ASN A 487 -31.87 -12.06 15.53
CA ASN A 487 -31.23 -12.98 16.47
C ASN A 487 -30.53 -12.34 17.70
N ASN A 488 -31.09 -11.27 18.29
CA ASN A 488 -30.54 -10.50 19.42
C ASN A 488 -29.45 -9.47 19.06
N SER A 489 -29.34 -9.06 17.80
CA SER A 489 -28.31 -8.10 17.38
C SER A 489 -28.65 -6.68 17.81
N ASN A 490 -27.65 -5.80 17.81
CA ASN A 490 -27.83 -4.37 18.05
C ASN A 490 -27.38 -3.60 16.80
N ALA A 491 -28.21 -2.70 16.29
CA ALA A 491 -27.85 -1.90 15.12
C ALA A 491 -28.13 -0.40 15.30
N THR A 492 -27.18 0.44 14.90
CA THR A 492 -27.41 1.86 14.59
C THR A 492 -27.37 1.99 13.09
N VAL A 493 -28.39 2.62 12.50
CA VAL A 493 -28.55 2.74 11.05
C VAL A 493 -28.85 4.19 10.69
N VAL A 494 -28.06 4.77 9.80
CA VAL A 494 -28.28 6.10 9.24
C VAL A 494 -28.34 5.98 7.72
N ILE A 495 -29.45 6.43 7.15
CA ILE A 495 -29.66 6.50 5.70
C ILE A 495 -30.00 7.97 5.38
N TYR A 496 -29.04 8.69 4.81
CA TYR A 496 -29.10 10.15 4.72
C TYR A 496 -28.73 10.68 3.34
N GLY A 497 -29.53 11.57 2.76
CA GLY A 497 -29.09 12.34 1.58
C GLY A 497 -28.93 11.52 0.30
N ASN A 498 -29.52 10.33 0.22
CA ASN A 498 -29.39 9.47 -0.96
C ASN A 498 -30.46 9.79 -2.00
N ASP A 499 -30.10 9.60 -3.28
CA ASP A 499 -31.00 9.68 -4.43
C ASP A 499 -31.31 8.26 -4.92
N ILE A 500 -32.56 7.80 -4.77
CA ILE A 500 -32.99 6.45 -5.11
C ILE A 500 -34.01 6.52 -6.23
N ASN A 501 -33.65 6.08 -7.43
CA ASN A 501 -34.43 6.26 -8.66
C ASN A 501 -34.92 4.94 -9.25
N ASN A 502 -36.12 4.98 -9.84
CA ASN A 502 -36.77 3.88 -10.56
C ASN A 502 -36.92 2.59 -9.74
N SER A 503 -37.03 2.71 -8.41
CA SER A 503 -37.11 1.53 -7.55
C SER A 503 -38.43 0.77 -7.74
N ASN A 504 -38.35 -0.49 -8.17
CA ASN A 504 -39.52 -1.37 -8.36
C ASN A 504 -39.89 -2.13 -7.07
N GLY A 505 -38.89 -2.47 -6.24
CA GLY A 505 -39.06 -3.03 -4.90
C GLY A 505 -39.39 -1.98 -3.82
N ASN A 506 -39.21 -2.33 -2.54
CA ASN A 506 -39.22 -1.28 -1.52
C ASN A 506 -37.89 -0.54 -1.58
N SER A 507 -37.89 0.79 -1.68
CA SER A 507 -36.66 1.57 -1.87
C SER A 507 -35.77 1.52 -0.63
N ILE A 508 -36.36 1.70 0.55
CA ILE A 508 -35.66 1.51 1.82
C ILE A 508 -36.45 0.52 2.67
N ASN A 509 -35.77 -0.54 3.12
CA ASN A 509 -36.40 -1.61 3.87
C ASN A 509 -35.56 -1.98 5.08
N VAL A 510 -35.99 -1.55 6.26
CA VAL A 510 -35.29 -1.80 7.53
C VAL A 510 -36.10 -2.77 8.40
N LEU A 511 -35.57 -3.96 8.59
CA LEU A 511 -36.19 -5.03 9.36
C LEU A 511 -35.44 -5.28 10.67
N ASN A 512 -36.19 -5.44 11.75
CA ASN A 512 -35.73 -6.05 12.99
C ASN A 512 -36.51 -7.33 13.21
N ASN A 513 -35.83 -8.45 13.40
CA ASN A 513 -36.40 -9.77 13.63
C ASN A 513 -35.99 -10.31 15.02
N ASP A 514 -36.77 -11.26 15.52
CA ASP A 514 -36.56 -11.91 16.82
C ASP A 514 -36.44 -10.90 17.98
N ASN A 515 -35.32 -10.90 18.70
CA ASN A 515 -35.07 -10.00 19.84
C ASN A 515 -34.07 -8.89 19.48
N ALA A 516 -33.84 -8.61 18.19
CA ALA A 516 -32.91 -7.56 17.78
C ALA A 516 -33.35 -6.18 18.28
N THR A 517 -32.38 -5.31 18.54
CA THR A 517 -32.64 -3.90 18.83
C THR A 517 -31.97 -2.99 17.82
N SER A 518 -32.67 -1.94 17.39
CA SER A 518 -32.05 -0.96 16.50
C SER A 518 -32.53 0.47 16.71
N VAL A 519 -31.65 1.39 16.36
CA VAL A 519 -31.92 2.83 16.24
C VAL A 519 -31.66 3.22 14.79
N THR A 520 -32.68 3.71 14.11
CA THR A 520 -32.62 4.01 12.68
C THR A 520 -32.99 5.47 12.43
N THR A 521 -32.21 6.16 11.61
CA THR A 521 -32.52 7.49 11.07
C THR A 521 -32.55 7.40 9.55
N ILE A 522 -33.68 7.77 8.94
CA ILE A 522 -33.86 7.86 7.50
C ILE A 522 -34.26 9.29 7.19
N SER A 523 -33.37 10.07 6.59
CA SER A 523 -33.65 11.51 6.42
C SER A 523 -33.02 12.14 5.20
N ASN A 524 -33.70 13.12 4.62
CA ASN A 524 -33.21 13.89 3.46
C ASN A 524 -32.94 13.05 2.22
N ASN A 525 -33.55 11.86 2.09
CA ASN A 525 -33.44 11.07 0.87
C ASN A 525 -34.47 11.54 -0.17
N ASP A 526 -34.09 11.53 -1.45
CA ASP A 526 -35.00 11.68 -2.59
C ASP A 526 -35.28 10.29 -3.15
N ILE A 527 -36.54 9.87 -3.11
CA ILE A 527 -36.95 8.50 -3.45
C ILE A 527 -38.00 8.57 -4.56
N ASP A 528 -37.62 8.08 -5.72
CA ASP A 528 -38.47 7.96 -6.90
C ASP A 528 -38.67 6.48 -7.26
N GLY A 529 -39.91 6.04 -7.18
CA GLY A 529 -40.34 4.69 -7.56
C GLY A 529 -40.51 4.51 -9.07
N ASP A 530 -40.68 3.26 -9.50
CA ASP A 530 -41.09 2.96 -10.87
C ASP A 530 -42.62 3.13 -11.05
N SER A 531 -43.01 4.12 -11.85
CA SER A 531 -44.41 4.44 -12.17
C SER A 531 -45.11 3.45 -13.12
N THR A 532 -44.39 2.49 -13.70
CA THR A 532 -44.87 1.65 -14.81
C THR A 532 -45.27 0.22 -14.44
N ASP A 533 -44.74 -0.33 -13.34
CA ASP A 533 -45.05 -1.66 -12.82
C ASP A 533 -45.42 -1.61 -11.32
N ASN A 534 -45.66 -2.77 -10.69
CA ASN A 534 -46.15 -2.98 -9.31
C ASN A 534 -45.21 -2.42 -8.19
N GLY A 535 -44.79 -1.15 -8.29
CA GLY A 535 -43.79 -0.51 -7.43
C GLY A 535 -44.03 -0.72 -5.94
N GLY A 536 -43.00 -1.11 -5.22
CA GLY A 536 -43.05 -1.40 -3.78
C GLY A 536 -43.38 -0.17 -2.91
N ILE A 537 -42.99 -0.26 -1.64
CA ILE A 537 -43.16 0.83 -0.67
C ILE A 537 -41.90 1.70 -0.69
N GLY A 538 -42.03 3.03 -0.70
CA GLY A 538 -40.86 3.91 -0.63
C GLY A 538 -39.97 3.61 0.59
N ILE A 539 -40.54 3.71 1.80
CA ILE A 539 -39.86 3.36 3.05
C ILE A 539 -40.67 2.35 3.85
N ARG A 540 -40.11 1.16 4.10
CA ARG A 540 -40.67 0.16 5.00
C ARG A 540 -39.80 -0.04 6.23
N VAL A 541 -40.46 0.00 7.39
CA VAL A 541 -39.87 -0.33 8.68
C VAL A 541 -40.69 -1.43 9.34
N LEU A 542 -40.04 -2.55 9.64
CA LEU A 542 -40.67 -3.74 10.19
C LEU A 542 -39.99 -4.18 11.48
N GLN A 543 -40.72 -4.15 12.59
CA GLN A 543 -40.39 -4.88 13.81
C GLN A 543 -41.17 -6.21 13.80
N ASP A 544 -40.44 -7.31 13.74
CA ASP A 544 -40.97 -8.66 13.77
C ASP A 544 -40.61 -9.32 15.12
N VAL A 545 -41.55 -10.05 15.69
CA VAL A 545 -41.39 -10.84 16.92
C VAL A 545 -41.24 -10.01 18.21
N ASN A 546 -40.11 -10.00 18.93
CA ASN A 546 -40.01 -9.57 20.35
C ASN A 546 -39.02 -8.42 20.63
N GLY A 547 -38.30 -7.95 19.60
CA GLY A 547 -37.25 -6.93 19.69
C GLY A 547 -37.76 -5.51 19.87
N SER A 548 -36.87 -4.53 19.70
CA SER A 548 -37.23 -3.12 19.78
C SER A 548 -36.57 -2.28 18.69
N GLN A 549 -37.35 -1.55 17.94
CA GLN A 549 -36.87 -0.63 16.91
C GLN A 549 -37.28 0.79 17.26
N THR A 550 -36.33 1.73 17.24
CA THR A 550 -36.60 3.16 17.32
C THR A 550 -36.21 3.80 16.00
N VAL A 551 -37.16 4.47 15.34
CA VAL A 551 -36.93 5.05 14.02
C VAL A 551 -37.31 6.53 13.96
N LEU A 552 -36.45 7.33 13.33
CA LEU A 552 -36.73 8.68 12.86
C LEU A 552 -36.79 8.66 11.33
N ILE A 553 -37.92 9.06 10.76
CA ILE A 553 -38.10 9.26 9.32
C ILE A 553 -38.39 10.73 9.10
N ASP A 554 -37.41 11.52 8.67
CA ASP A 554 -37.52 12.98 8.60
C ASP A 554 -37.12 13.58 7.26
N ASN A 555 -37.94 14.48 6.73
CA ASN A 555 -37.60 15.31 5.56
C ASN A 555 -37.20 14.51 4.30
N ASN A 556 -37.83 13.36 4.05
CA ASN A 556 -37.65 12.62 2.80
C ASN A 556 -38.67 13.06 1.74
N THR A 557 -38.26 13.04 0.48
CA THR A 557 -39.13 13.17 -0.69
C THR A 557 -39.38 11.77 -1.25
N ILE A 558 -40.65 11.43 -1.48
CA ILE A 558 -41.05 10.09 -1.95
C ILE A 558 -42.06 10.27 -3.09
N ASP A 559 -41.83 9.66 -4.25
CA ASP A 559 -42.63 9.81 -5.47
C ASP A 559 -42.79 8.47 -6.21
N ASN A 560 -43.82 8.36 -7.05
CA ASN A 560 -44.02 7.28 -8.04
C ASN A 560 -44.04 5.83 -7.51
N HIS A 561 -44.49 5.60 -6.28
CA HIS A 561 -44.70 4.25 -5.74
C HIS A 561 -46.14 3.74 -5.93
N PHE A 562 -46.33 2.42 -6.08
CA PHE A 562 -47.66 1.82 -6.31
C PHE A 562 -48.42 1.48 -5.01
N PHE A 563 -47.72 1.23 -3.90
CA PHE A 563 -48.34 0.94 -2.59
C PHE A 563 -48.40 2.18 -1.67
N THR A 564 -47.69 2.13 -0.54
CA THR A 564 -47.68 3.16 0.50
C THR A 564 -46.32 3.88 0.44
N ALA A 565 -46.29 5.21 0.60
CA ALA A 565 -45.01 5.92 0.63
C ALA A 565 -44.16 5.53 1.85
N ILE A 566 -44.77 5.47 3.04
CA ILE A 566 -44.12 5.00 4.27
C ILE A 566 -44.97 3.93 4.95
N GLN A 567 -44.38 2.77 5.26
CA GLN A 567 -45.05 1.69 5.98
C GLN A 567 -44.31 1.35 7.28
N LEU A 568 -45.06 1.35 8.39
CA LEU A 568 -44.59 0.97 9.72
C LEU A 568 -45.35 -0.28 10.18
N ILE A 569 -44.63 -1.36 10.48
CA ILE A 569 -45.24 -2.63 10.90
C ILE A 569 -44.58 -3.13 12.19
N ALA A 570 -45.40 -3.56 13.15
CA ALA A 570 -44.97 -4.37 14.29
C ALA A 570 -45.83 -5.65 14.40
N ARG A 571 -45.28 -6.85 14.25
CA ARG A 571 -46.07 -8.11 14.13
C ARG A 571 -45.42 -9.34 14.79
N ASP A 572 -46.18 -10.44 14.86
CA ASP A 572 -45.75 -11.80 15.26
C ASP A 572 -45.06 -11.95 16.63
N GLY A 573 -45.39 -11.14 17.64
CA GLY A 573 -44.79 -11.27 18.98
C GLY A 573 -45.05 -10.10 19.94
N ASN A 574 -44.10 -9.80 20.81
CA ASN A 574 -44.25 -8.74 21.83
C ASN A 574 -43.24 -7.59 21.65
N GLY A 575 -42.83 -7.32 20.41
CA GLY A 575 -41.87 -6.29 20.06
C GLY A 575 -42.43 -4.88 20.19
N VAL A 576 -41.51 -3.91 20.12
CA VAL A 576 -41.81 -2.49 20.24
C VAL A 576 -41.25 -1.73 19.05
N LEU A 577 -42.11 -1.01 18.32
CA LEU A 577 -41.70 -0.05 17.29
C LEU A 577 -42.02 1.38 17.76
N ASN A 578 -40.98 2.18 17.98
CA ASN A 578 -41.07 3.60 18.31
C ASN A 578 -40.70 4.46 17.10
N ALA A 579 -41.68 4.99 16.39
CA ALA A 579 -41.48 5.78 15.19
C ALA A 579 -41.73 7.28 15.42
N THR A 580 -40.84 8.13 14.91
CA THR A 580 -41.09 9.55 14.70
C THR A 580 -41.04 9.82 13.21
N VAL A 581 -42.16 10.26 12.62
CA VAL A 581 -42.28 10.51 11.18
C VAL A 581 -42.59 11.98 10.97
N THR A 582 -41.63 12.74 10.46
CA THR A 582 -41.73 14.20 10.36
C THR A 582 -41.33 14.79 9.02
N ASN A 583 -42.01 15.86 8.60
CA ASN A 583 -41.63 16.68 7.45
C ASN A 583 -41.44 15.96 6.11
N ASN A 584 -41.93 14.72 5.95
CA ASN A 584 -41.81 13.99 4.68
C ASN A 584 -42.83 14.50 3.67
N THR A 585 -42.44 14.54 2.41
CA THR A 585 -43.27 14.98 1.29
C THR A 585 -43.51 13.84 0.32
N ASN A 586 -44.78 13.56 0.01
CA ASN A 586 -45.15 12.69 -1.09
C ASN A 586 -45.50 13.56 -2.30
N LEU A 587 -44.74 13.45 -3.38
CA LEU A 587 -45.03 14.07 -4.66
C LEU A 587 -45.60 12.95 -5.54
N THR A 588 -46.82 13.10 -6.08
CA THR A 588 -47.41 12.27 -7.16
C THR A 588 -47.57 10.73 -7.02
N GLU A 589 -48.81 10.27 -7.19
CA GLU A 589 -49.16 8.85 -7.39
C GLU A 589 -49.14 8.48 -8.89
N PRO A 590 -48.81 7.22 -9.26
CA PRO A 590 -49.15 6.66 -10.55
C PRO A 590 -50.67 6.52 -10.71
N LEU A 591 -51.12 6.52 -11.97
CA LEU A 591 -52.52 6.70 -12.41
C LEU A 591 -53.58 5.76 -11.79
N PHE A 592 -53.22 4.69 -11.06
CA PHE A 592 -54.12 3.64 -10.58
C PHE A 592 -53.59 2.87 -9.34
N GLY A 593 -53.79 3.35 -8.10
CA GLY A 593 -53.38 2.65 -6.87
C GLY A 593 -54.27 2.95 -5.65
N PHE A 594 -54.34 2.04 -4.68
CA PHE A 594 -55.39 1.94 -3.64
C PHE A 594 -54.96 2.26 -2.19
N GLU A 595 -53.82 2.92 -1.94
CA GLU A 595 -53.25 3.02 -0.57
C GLU A 595 -52.88 4.45 -0.11
N ALA A 596 -52.46 4.57 1.16
CA ALA A 596 -52.28 5.81 1.91
C ALA A 596 -50.84 6.34 1.85
N GLY A 597 -50.62 7.61 2.21
CA GLY A 597 -49.27 8.17 2.34
C GLY A 597 -48.47 7.55 3.48
N LEU A 598 -49.15 7.15 4.56
CA LEU A 598 -48.56 6.43 5.69
C LEU A 598 -49.45 5.26 6.13
N GLY A 599 -48.90 4.05 6.12
CA GLY A 599 -49.53 2.84 6.63
C GLY A 599 -48.91 2.42 7.97
N VAL A 600 -49.75 2.20 8.98
CA VAL A 600 -49.30 1.77 10.31
C VAL A 600 -50.07 0.54 10.75
N LEU A 601 -49.34 -0.55 11.02
CA LEU A 601 -49.89 -1.85 11.39
C LEU A 601 -49.25 -2.38 12.68
N ALA A 602 -50.07 -2.73 13.66
CA ALA A 602 -49.63 -3.44 14.86
C ALA A 602 -50.44 -4.73 15.07
N GLU A 603 -49.77 -5.87 15.21
CA GLU A 603 -50.40 -7.19 15.35
C GLU A 603 -49.82 -8.00 16.52
N ASP A 604 -50.57 -9.00 16.97
CA ASP A 604 -50.12 -10.11 17.84
C ASP A 604 -49.46 -9.75 19.18
N ASN A 605 -49.98 -8.74 19.89
CA ASN A 605 -49.47 -8.18 21.15
C ASN A 605 -48.27 -7.23 21.03
N ASN A 606 -47.87 -6.86 19.81
CA ASN A 606 -46.85 -5.83 19.62
C ASN A 606 -47.33 -4.44 20.06
N THR A 607 -46.37 -3.59 20.39
CA THR A 607 -46.60 -2.18 20.68
C THR A 607 -45.99 -1.31 19.58
N LEU A 608 -46.80 -0.47 18.95
CA LEU A 608 -46.34 0.54 18.00
C LEU A 608 -46.70 1.93 18.52
N ASN A 609 -45.67 2.74 18.75
CA ASN A 609 -45.77 4.14 19.14
C ASN A 609 -45.34 5.01 17.96
N ALA A 610 -46.23 5.82 17.39
CA ALA A 610 -45.88 6.73 16.30
C ALA A 610 -46.18 8.20 16.64
N ASN A 611 -45.18 9.06 16.49
CA ASN A 611 -45.28 10.51 16.57
C ASN A 611 -45.19 11.10 15.15
N ILE A 612 -46.28 11.69 14.67
CA ILE A 612 -46.44 12.07 13.26
C ILE A 612 -46.72 13.58 13.19
N SER A 613 -45.84 14.34 12.53
CA SER A 613 -46.02 15.80 12.41
C SER A 613 -45.38 16.40 11.17
N GLY A 614 -45.94 17.48 10.62
CA GLY A 614 -45.32 18.20 9.50
C GLY A 614 -45.26 17.49 8.14
N ASN A 615 -45.70 16.23 8.03
CA ASN A 615 -45.72 15.51 6.75
C ASN A 615 -46.79 16.07 5.80
N ASN A 616 -46.47 16.09 4.51
CA ASN A 616 -47.34 16.54 3.43
C ASN A 616 -47.60 15.39 2.44
N PHE A 617 -48.70 14.67 2.66
CA PHE A 617 -49.13 13.56 1.81
C PHE A 617 -50.19 14.02 0.77
N THR A 618 -49.91 15.08 0.01
CA THR A 618 -50.86 15.61 -0.97
C THR A 618 -50.98 14.70 -2.20
N GLY A 619 -52.17 14.18 -2.49
CA GLY A 619 -52.43 13.42 -3.73
C GLY A 619 -53.09 12.06 -3.55
N VAL A 620 -53.22 11.55 -2.31
CA VAL A 620 -53.88 10.27 -2.02
C VAL A 620 -55.39 10.32 -2.27
N PHE A 621 -55.93 9.24 -2.86
CA PHE A 621 -57.35 9.11 -3.22
C PHE A 621 -58.28 8.75 -2.05
N PHE A 622 -57.74 8.21 -0.94
CA PHE A 622 -58.51 7.76 0.22
C PHE A 622 -58.15 8.54 1.50
N ASP A 623 -57.22 8.02 2.28
CA ASP A 623 -56.84 8.55 3.59
C ASP A 623 -55.34 8.84 3.61
N ASP A 624 -54.93 9.93 4.26
CA ASP A 624 -53.52 10.32 4.35
C ASP A 624 -52.74 9.35 5.25
N ILE A 625 -53.44 8.74 6.23
CA ILE A 625 -52.88 7.80 7.20
C ILE A 625 -53.87 6.64 7.43
N ASN A 626 -53.40 5.41 7.22
CA ASN A 626 -54.13 4.16 7.53
C ASN A 626 -53.60 3.53 8.82
N LEU A 627 -54.47 3.32 9.81
CA LEU A 627 -54.12 2.70 11.10
C LEU A 627 -54.84 1.36 11.28
N THR A 628 -54.08 0.29 11.57
CA THR A 628 -54.63 -1.05 11.86
C THR A 628 -54.01 -1.63 13.14
N ALA A 629 -54.88 -2.11 14.05
CA ALA A 629 -54.49 -2.85 15.25
C ALA A 629 -55.29 -4.16 15.32
N ASN A 630 -54.58 -5.28 15.44
CA ASN A 630 -55.13 -6.64 15.53
C ASN A 630 -54.52 -7.42 16.72
N ASN A 631 -55.25 -8.44 17.20
CA ASN A 631 -54.79 -9.47 18.14
C ASN A 631 -54.14 -8.91 19.43
N SER A 632 -54.86 -8.05 20.15
CA SER A 632 -54.43 -7.46 21.43
C SER A 632 -53.18 -6.59 21.36
N SER A 633 -52.86 -6.04 20.18
CA SER A 633 -51.78 -5.06 20.00
C SER A 633 -52.12 -3.69 20.60
N THR A 634 -51.07 -2.90 20.85
CA THR A 634 -51.20 -1.51 21.33
C THR A 634 -50.71 -0.55 20.27
N LEU A 635 -51.58 0.38 19.86
CA LEU A 635 -51.26 1.44 18.92
C LEU A 635 -51.43 2.81 19.59
N ASN A 636 -50.31 3.53 19.76
CA ASN A 636 -50.27 4.87 20.35
C ASN A 636 -49.87 5.91 19.28
N ILE A 637 -50.82 6.75 18.86
CA ILE A 637 -50.57 7.76 17.82
C ILE A 637 -50.68 9.17 18.40
N THR A 638 -49.61 9.94 18.25
CA THR A 638 -49.61 11.40 18.45
C THR A 638 -49.51 12.08 17.10
N GLN A 639 -50.53 12.86 16.69
CA GLN A 639 -50.52 13.59 15.43
C GLN A 639 -50.82 15.08 15.66
N THR A 640 -50.03 15.95 15.03
CA THR A 640 -50.22 17.41 15.10
C THR A 640 -50.50 18.07 13.74
N SER A 641 -50.57 17.30 12.64
CA SER A 641 -50.92 17.79 11.29
C SER A 641 -52.43 17.71 10.99
N ALA A 642 -52.87 18.43 9.96
CA ALA A 642 -54.27 18.47 9.50
C ALA A 642 -54.66 17.32 8.54
N ALA A 643 -53.84 16.27 8.46
CA ALA A 643 -54.05 15.14 7.55
C ALA A 643 -55.23 14.26 8.00
N ASN A 644 -56.02 13.74 7.04
CA ASN A 644 -57.16 12.87 7.29
C ASN A 644 -56.70 11.48 7.71
N LEU A 645 -57.16 11.00 8.88
CA LEU A 645 -56.94 9.61 9.30
C LEU A 645 -58.16 8.76 8.99
N SER A 646 -57.92 7.53 8.52
CA SER A 646 -58.82 6.42 8.76
C SER A 646 -58.18 5.38 9.68
N ALA A 647 -59.02 4.83 10.55
CA ALA A 647 -58.62 3.78 11.47
C ALA A 647 -59.58 2.60 11.33
N LEU A 648 -59.04 1.42 11.04
CA LEU A 648 -59.75 0.15 11.11
C LEU A 648 -59.37 -0.53 12.42
N ASN A 649 -60.32 -0.63 13.35
CA ASN A 649 -60.13 -1.29 14.64
C ASN A 649 -60.97 -2.57 14.71
N ASN A 650 -60.32 -3.73 14.83
CA ASN A 650 -60.96 -5.04 14.91
C ASN A 650 -61.17 -5.57 16.35
N GLY A 651 -61.14 -4.70 17.36
CA GLY A 651 -61.43 -5.07 18.76
C GLY A 651 -60.34 -4.74 19.78
N ASP A 652 -59.32 -3.95 19.40
CA ASP A 652 -58.11 -3.69 20.19
C ASP A 652 -58.02 -2.24 20.69
N SER A 653 -57.06 -1.97 21.59
CA SER A 653 -56.86 -0.65 22.19
C SER A 653 -56.10 0.30 21.26
N VAL A 654 -56.84 1.14 20.55
CA VAL A 654 -56.28 2.27 19.78
C VAL A 654 -56.40 3.53 20.63
N ALA A 655 -55.27 4.11 21.05
CA ALA A 655 -55.22 5.39 21.74
C ALA A 655 -54.70 6.48 20.78
N THR A 656 -55.57 7.42 20.44
CA THR A 656 -55.24 8.57 19.59
C THR A 656 -55.43 9.88 20.36
N SER A 657 -54.53 10.83 20.18
CA SER A 657 -54.73 12.22 20.59
C SER A 657 -54.84 13.11 19.34
N GLY A 658 -56.03 13.17 18.74
CA GLY A 658 -56.34 13.91 17.51
C GLY A 658 -57.80 13.69 17.07
N SER A 659 -58.32 14.47 16.11
CA SER A 659 -59.68 14.23 15.58
C SER A 659 -59.70 13.00 14.67
N VAL A 660 -60.05 11.84 15.21
CA VAL A 660 -60.18 10.60 14.45
C VAL A 660 -61.60 10.42 13.93
N ASN A 661 -61.77 10.31 12.61
CA ASN A 661 -63.02 9.85 12.00
C ASN A 661 -63.00 8.32 11.96
N PHE A 662 -63.79 7.68 12.81
CA PHE A 662 -64.01 6.24 12.73
C PHE A 662 -64.99 5.92 11.58
N ASN A 663 -64.50 5.32 10.50
CA ASN A 663 -65.37 4.64 9.54
C ASN A 663 -65.76 3.28 10.13
N GLN A 664 -66.83 3.25 10.94
CA GLN A 664 -67.46 1.97 11.29
C GLN A 664 -68.11 1.39 10.03
N PRO A 665 -67.86 0.11 9.68
CA PRO A 665 -68.71 -0.59 8.71
C PRO A 665 -70.13 -0.60 9.28
N ALA A 666 -71.11 -0.20 8.46
CA ALA A 666 -72.51 -0.29 8.85
C ALA A 666 -72.80 -1.74 9.30
N PRO A 667 -73.50 -1.95 10.44
CA PRO A 667 -73.83 -3.29 10.88
C PRO A 667 -74.62 -3.99 9.76
N PRO A 668 -74.39 -5.30 9.54
CA PRO A 668 -75.17 -6.03 8.55
C PRO A 668 -76.66 -5.84 8.87
N THR A 669 -77.38 -5.20 7.97
CA THR A 669 -78.83 -5.10 8.08
C THR A 669 -79.42 -6.50 8.02
N PRO A 670 -80.36 -6.83 8.92
CA PRO A 670 -80.86 -8.20 9.12
C PRO A 670 -81.51 -8.83 7.90
#